data_AF-A0A660ZGD3-F1
#
_entry.id   AF-A0A660ZGD3-F1
#
_cell.length_a   1.000
_cell.length_b   1.000
_cell.length_c   1.000
_cell.angle_alpha   90.00
_cell.angle_beta   90.00
_cell.angle_gamma   90.00
#
_symmetry.space_group_name_H-M   'P 1'
#
loop_
_entity.id
_entity.type
_entity.pdbx_description
1 polymer ?
#
loop_
_entity_poly.entity_id
_entity_poly.type
_entity_poly.pdbx_seq_one_letter_code
_entity_poly.pdbx_strand_id
1 'polypeptide(L)'
;MKRKIKFNYKLLLLFMVVVLLSLGFLGDDKKGVSPPKPIYKGTSTLESGKNGDAYAMEINNIYLPLNRKGIIADVNIPPPEGNGSGGQFAGGTFLFSSGFFLSGNSNGQPWANAVASATLVEDYIQGTVEGGRDDPNAVMYVLNSQDEPFGQSWQDWIDAVALGADYYDGDGNGEYSPVDRNGNGKWEPDEDRPDLIGDETVWCVYSDGIVAALRRWNTVSPKGIEIRQTVFGFASAGAIGNLVFVRFRFKYVGLDPSDPEQLDEVYFGVWADPDVGDHTDDVVGVDVPRNAGYTYNNTADDVYGNQVPCFMIDFFSGPRAYIPGETFIDNDGDGEYTDGVDTPLDTATSVRGQVMGITEFPGARNLPISSFVEYINGDPNLNDPSNKEEARNYMLGLTRVGDVPDPCDFSYGNGPFDGCETTDPRFWFSGDPVEGTGWLNVMNVDQRQMTNTGPFILKRDEENEIVVAYVVGRGTTPLDGITKAREIDDGAQNIFDLNFLAPSPPPPPQITLTAGDDFIDIIWETKDQMEYQNLSPTWNMMFEGYQLWAFKTDINQDIVNNQQNSLMMAIYDKSNFIENVYKENGETGGIELLYDMSPPENQLDSALYVDEETGRIRYRIFNDPFDPSIPVIKGTPYYFAVSSYALNYNSLVSRSGAGVAWADTGDYYLSAEAFAQEAENIRTISTIVVGEQLYTPPVLVQPANQVTGASTGEVGYDVLENSALQNAEYEVEFFTNTESEDYAMFWKMRNISTGTLLVDSSETYTLGETSVSQVITEGFITRVEDITTTIGQFDYQPESSVWYEPTNTELDTVFSTGVYYVGTDIPQGRAINTFGTGSSVNQSEYISADRLRKVELRFGAPNSGKAYRYINNYIGFPQRANNYTFASAITGADTVVAGGNFPIGNWDVANDRPFGFVDVPFTAWVVDERYDEEYQLAVGFVEKRTTELNPQGNPDGIWDPADSLKGSGEVIIIFDSPYDPEGGHMELSGGDFETPGGTETVWSVLLKLNFGFDEIPADAVGITDEQRAIFNSSWFNAMYVVGLQRENENAFFTEGDVYTINLDVYPYTEADLYRFSINGNTITSDDERELWENVNVYPNPLYGFNTLTSHVTSTPDEPIITFTNLPEEVTVKIYALSGTLLRTLTTEDKSSPTSPFIRWDLQNDSGLRVASGMYLAIVSNPNFGDKVLKFAIIMPQKQIQRF
;
A
#
# COMPACT_ATOMS: atom_id res chain seq x y z
N MET A 1 18.74 -102.21 20.60
CA MET A 1 19.33 -101.02 21.24
C MET A 1 18.55 -99.80 20.73
N LYS A 2 18.04 -98.95 21.63
CA LYS A 2 17.21 -97.78 21.35
C LYS A 2 18.00 -96.67 20.63
N ARG A 3 17.43 -96.04 19.60
CA ARG A 3 17.32 -94.57 19.49
C ARG A 3 16.33 -94.18 18.39
N LYS A 4 15.26 -93.48 18.79
CA LYS A 4 14.31 -92.79 17.91
C LYS A 4 14.99 -91.52 17.38
N ILE A 5 14.88 -91.25 16.08
CA ILE A 5 14.96 -89.89 15.52
C ILE A 5 13.66 -89.69 14.74
N LYS A 6 12.85 -88.74 15.18
CA LYS A 6 11.63 -88.29 14.48
C LYS A 6 12.06 -87.34 13.38
N PHE A 7 11.81 -87.69 12.12
CA PHE A 7 11.89 -86.80 10.98
C PHE A 7 10.66 -85.86 10.98
N ASN A 8 10.88 -84.55 11.01
CA ASN A 8 9.83 -83.55 11.12
C ASN A 8 9.48 -83.03 9.71
N TYR A 9 8.37 -83.49 9.16
CA TYR A 9 7.87 -83.13 7.81
C TYR A 9 7.58 -81.62 7.61
N LYS A 10 7.65 -80.81 8.68
CA LYS A 10 7.47 -79.35 8.61
C LYS A 10 8.68 -78.60 8.03
N LEU A 11 9.90 -79.15 8.09
CA LEU A 11 11.09 -78.44 7.59
C LEU A 11 11.22 -78.52 6.06
N LEU A 12 10.81 -79.63 5.44
CA LEU A 12 10.91 -79.82 3.99
C LEU A 12 9.85 -79.00 3.22
N LEU A 13 8.67 -78.81 3.82
CA LEU A 13 7.61 -77.97 3.25
C LEU A 13 7.93 -76.48 3.42
N LEU A 14 8.60 -76.09 4.51
CA LEU A 14 9.11 -74.72 4.69
C LEU A 14 10.23 -74.42 3.69
N PHE A 15 11.13 -75.37 3.43
CA PHE A 15 12.20 -75.18 2.44
C PHE A 15 11.68 -75.12 1.00
N MET A 16 10.63 -75.89 0.65
CA MET A 16 10.01 -75.82 -0.69
C MET A 16 9.18 -74.55 -0.87
N VAL A 17 8.51 -74.04 0.17
CA VAL A 17 7.78 -72.77 0.12
C VAL A 17 8.73 -71.57 0.11
N VAL A 18 9.87 -71.63 0.81
CA VAL A 18 10.91 -70.60 0.75
C VAL A 18 11.63 -70.59 -0.60
N VAL A 19 11.86 -71.74 -1.24
CA VAL A 19 12.46 -71.82 -2.59
C VAL A 19 11.47 -71.41 -3.69
N LEU A 20 10.16 -71.68 -3.52
CA LEU A 20 9.12 -71.19 -4.45
C LEU A 20 8.80 -69.70 -4.25
N LEU A 21 8.97 -69.14 -3.03
CA LEU A 21 8.89 -67.70 -2.79
C LEU A 21 10.17 -66.97 -3.21
N SER A 22 11.34 -67.61 -3.21
CA SER A 22 12.60 -67.00 -3.67
C SER A 22 12.81 -67.08 -5.18
N LEU A 23 12.08 -67.94 -5.89
CA LEU A 23 12.12 -68.04 -7.37
C LEU A 23 11.02 -67.22 -8.06
N GLY A 24 10.09 -66.63 -7.29
CA GLY A 24 9.03 -65.74 -7.79
C GLY A 24 9.43 -64.25 -7.89
N PHE A 25 10.62 -63.89 -7.41
CA PHE A 25 11.14 -62.50 -7.39
C PHE A 25 12.55 -62.40 -7.99
N LEU A 26 12.85 -63.22 -8.99
CA LEU A 26 14.03 -63.08 -9.84
C LEU A 26 13.57 -63.00 -11.30
N GLY A 27 12.66 -62.07 -11.56
CA GLY A 27 12.55 -61.45 -12.86
C GLY A 27 13.59 -60.35 -12.90
N ASP A 28 14.69 -60.65 -13.56
CA ASP A 28 15.68 -59.67 -14.02
C ASP A 28 14.92 -58.71 -14.96
N ASP A 29 14.37 -57.62 -14.43
CA ASP A 29 13.63 -56.64 -15.22
C ASP A 29 14.61 -55.71 -15.94
N LYS A 30 15.25 -56.28 -16.96
CA LYS A 30 16.06 -55.57 -17.95
C LYS A 30 15.20 -54.79 -18.95
N LYS A 31 13.91 -54.53 -18.64
CA LYS A 31 12.95 -53.93 -19.57
C LYS A 31 12.28 -52.63 -19.07
N GLY A 32 12.75 -52.03 -17.97
CA GLY A 32 12.43 -50.63 -17.65
C GLY A 32 10.94 -50.31 -17.47
N VAL A 33 10.14 -51.23 -16.92
CA VAL A 33 8.73 -50.93 -16.62
C VAL A 33 8.62 -50.39 -15.19
N SER A 34 8.29 -49.11 -15.04
CA SER A 34 8.17 -48.45 -13.73
C SER A 34 7.17 -49.15 -12.80
N PRO A 35 7.51 -49.38 -11.52
CA PRO A 35 6.51 -49.67 -10.50
C PRO A 35 5.54 -48.49 -10.36
N PRO A 36 4.27 -48.71 -9.95
CA PRO A 36 3.32 -47.62 -9.75
C PRO A 36 3.87 -46.61 -8.72
N LYS A 37 3.92 -45.33 -9.12
CA LYS A 37 4.41 -44.22 -8.29
C LYS A 37 3.62 -44.17 -6.97
N PRO A 38 4.28 -44.07 -5.80
CA PRO A 38 3.59 -43.89 -4.54
C PRO A 38 2.83 -42.54 -4.55
N ILE A 39 1.56 -42.56 -4.13
CA ILE A 39 0.80 -41.33 -3.88
C ILE A 39 1.35 -40.74 -2.59
N TYR A 40 2.13 -39.67 -2.69
CA TYR A 40 2.57 -38.91 -1.52
C TYR A 40 1.33 -38.29 -0.87
N LYS A 41 1.11 -38.55 0.42
CA LYS A 41 0.09 -37.86 1.21
C LYS A 41 0.75 -36.58 1.75
N GLY A 42 0.66 -35.49 0.99
CA GLY A 42 1.02 -34.14 1.41
C GLY A 42 -0.19 -33.22 1.32
N THR A 43 -0.29 -32.27 2.24
CA THR A 43 -1.26 -31.18 2.24
C THR A 43 -0.94 -30.21 1.10
N SER A 44 -1.96 -29.75 0.38
CA SER A 44 -1.84 -28.68 -0.64
C SER A 44 -1.81 -27.29 0.01
N THR A 45 -1.31 -27.19 1.24
CA THR A 45 -1.34 -25.95 2.00
C THR A 45 0.02 -25.29 1.82
N LEU A 46 0.02 -24.05 1.34
CA LEU A 46 1.18 -23.15 1.25
C LEU A 46 1.68 -22.75 2.65
N GLU A 47 1.71 -23.71 3.59
CA GLU A 47 1.97 -23.51 5.01
C GLU A 47 3.47 -23.69 5.29
N SER A 48 4.08 -22.70 5.94
CA SER A 48 5.44 -22.79 6.45
C SER A 48 5.57 -23.82 7.58
N GLY A 49 6.80 -24.22 7.89
CA GLY A 49 7.14 -25.20 8.93
C GLY A 49 7.34 -26.62 8.39
N LYS A 50 7.04 -27.61 9.23
CA LYS A 50 7.33 -29.04 8.97
C LYS A 50 6.29 -29.70 8.05
N ASN A 51 6.65 -29.89 6.77
CA ASN A 51 5.72 -30.28 5.69
C ASN A 51 5.75 -31.77 5.27
N GLY A 52 6.51 -32.63 5.95
CA GLY A 52 6.48 -34.09 5.72
C GLY A 52 7.30 -34.55 4.50
N ASP A 53 6.68 -35.28 3.57
CA ASP A 53 7.41 -36.05 2.54
C ASP A 53 7.74 -35.27 1.27
N ALA A 54 6.92 -34.28 0.93
CA ALA A 54 7.00 -33.52 -0.30
C ALA A 54 6.31 -32.16 -0.11
N TYR A 55 6.73 -31.18 -0.91
CA TYR A 55 6.23 -29.82 -0.89
C TYR A 55 6.29 -29.24 -2.31
N ALA A 56 5.34 -28.38 -2.68
CA ALA A 56 5.38 -27.67 -3.96
C ALA A 56 5.61 -26.19 -3.71
N MET A 57 6.78 -25.72 -4.14
CA MET A 57 7.13 -24.31 -4.09
C MET A 57 6.34 -23.59 -5.19
N GLU A 58 5.52 -22.62 -4.81
CA GLU A 58 4.73 -21.82 -5.73
C GLU A 58 5.12 -20.35 -5.53
N ILE A 59 6.13 -19.92 -6.27
CA ILE A 59 6.69 -18.57 -6.16
C ILE A 59 6.66 -17.88 -7.53
N ASN A 60 6.05 -16.70 -7.59
CA ASN A 60 5.90 -15.89 -8.80
C ASN A 60 5.26 -16.69 -9.97
N ASN A 61 6.01 -16.92 -11.06
CA ASN A 61 5.54 -17.64 -12.24
C ASN A 61 5.89 -19.13 -12.24
N ILE A 62 6.57 -19.63 -11.20
CA ILE A 62 7.14 -20.98 -11.13
C ILE A 62 6.39 -21.81 -10.07
N TYR A 63 5.88 -22.95 -10.51
CA TYR A 63 5.40 -24.02 -9.65
C TYR A 63 6.38 -25.18 -9.71
N LEU A 64 6.99 -25.53 -8.58
CA LEU A 64 8.08 -26.51 -8.52
C LEU A 64 7.87 -27.53 -7.38
N PRO A 65 7.35 -28.74 -7.69
CA PRO A 65 7.17 -29.78 -6.69
C PRO A 65 8.50 -30.49 -6.36
N LEU A 66 8.73 -30.74 -5.07
CA LEU A 66 9.98 -31.24 -4.47
C LEU A 66 9.67 -32.37 -3.48
N ASN A 67 10.63 -33.28 -3.26
CA ASN A 67 10.53 -34.27 -2.18
C ASN A 67 11.78 -34.35 -1.31
N ARG A 68 11.62 -35.01 -0.16
CA ARG A 68 12.69 -35.19 0.84
C ARG A 68 13.82 -36.16 0.46
N LYS A 69 13.90 -36.54 -0.81
CA LYS A 69 14.97 -37.41 -1.37
C LYS A 69 15.76 -36.72 -2.48
N GLY A 70 15.50 -35.43 -2.72
CA GLY A 70 16.21 -34.62 -3.71
C GLY A 70 15.61 -34.65 -5.12
N ILE A 71 14.43 -35.25 -5.32
CA ILE A 71 13.74 -35.19 -6.61
C ILE A 71 13.08 -33.82 -6.73
N ILE A 72 13.34 -33.16 -7.86
CA ILE A 72 12.75 -31.89 -8.27
C ILE A 72 11.85 -32.14 -9.48
N ALA A 73 10.69 -31.49 -9.54
CA ALA A 73 9.66 -31.58 -10.58
C ALA A 73 8.90 -32.93 -10.68
N ASP A 74 9.57 -34.10 -10.69
CA ASP A 74 8.89 -35.40 -10.83
C ASP A 74 8.28 -35.89 -9.49
N VAL A 75 7.46 -35.04 -8.89
CA VAL A 75 6.76 -35.27 -7.64
C VAL A 75 5.28 -34.97 -7.87
N ASN A 76 4.42 -35.95 -7.58
CA ASN A 76 2.99 -35.86 -7.89
C ASN A 76 2.22 -35.04 -6.86
N ILE A 77 2.37 -33.72 -6.93
CA ILE A 77 1.54 -32.72 -6.26
C ILE A 77 0.93 -31.88 -7.40
N PRO A 78 -0.35 -32.11 -7.77
CA PRO A 78 -0.98 -31.36 -8.84
C PRO A 78 -1.14 -29.88 -8.46
N PRO A 79 -0.88 -28.93 -9.38
CA PRO A 79 -1.16 -27.52 -9.14
C PRO A 79 -2.68 -27.27 -9.12
N PRO A 80 -3.15 -26.13 -8.56
CA PRO A 80 -4.58 -25.82 -8.39
C PRO A 80 -5.44 -25.97 -9.66
N GLU A 81 -4.86 -25.68 -10.84
CA GLU A 81 -5.56 -25.72 -12.13
C GLU A 81 -5.06 -26.82 -13.09
N GLY A 82 -4.17 -27.73 -12.66
CA GLY A 82 -3.52 -28.72 -13.53
C GLY A 82 -3.69 -30.18 -13.10
N ASN A 83 -3.18 -31.09 -13.95
CA ASN A 83 -3.14 -32.53 -13.68
C ASN A 83 -1.71 -33.05 -13.83
N GLY A 84 -1.20 -33.79 -12.84
CA GLY A 84 0.05 -34.55 -12.94
C GLY A 84 1.22 -34.02 -12.12
N SER A 85 2.41 -34.56 -12.40
CA SER A 85 3.72 -34.13 -11.89
C SER A 85 4.44 -33.25 -12.91
N GLY A 86 5.39 -32.42 -12.47
CA GLY A 86 6.20 -31.54 -13.33
C GLY A 86 6.31 -30.13 -12.76
N GLY A 87 7.41 -29.46 -13.10
CA GLY A 87 7.62 -28.03 -12.86
C GLY A 87 6.93 -27.21 -13.95
N GLN A 88 6.17 -26.20 -13.54
CA GLN A 88 5.42 -25.35 -14.45
C GLN A 88 5.89 -23.91 -14.42
N PHE A 89 5.87 -23.29 -15.60
CA PHE A 89 6.13 -21.88 -15.82
C PHE A 89 4.95 -21.27 -16.59
N ALA A 90 4.29 -20.27 -15.99
CA ALA A 90 3.11 -19.62 -16.56
C ALA A 90 2.02 -20.63 -17.02
N GLY A 91 1.80 -21.68 -16.24
CA GLY A 91 0.78 -22.72 -16.46
C GLY A 91 1.16 -23.82 -17.47
N GLY A 92 2.29 -23.71 -18.18
CA GLY A 92 2.83 -24.79 -19.02
C GLY A 92 3.98 -25.54 -18.32
N THR A 93 4.29 -26.76 -18.76
CA THR A 93 5.46 -27.51 -18.26
C THR A 93 6.74 -26.95 -18.85
N PHE A 94 7.76 -26.70 -18.01
CA PHE A 94 9.13 -26.41 -18.48
C PHE A 94 10.16 -27.44 -18.02
N LEU A 95 9.81 -28.24 -17.00
CA LEU A 95 10.70 -29.19 -16.37
C LEU A 95 9.93 -30.44 -15.98
N PHE A 96 10.30 -31.60 -16.51
CA PHE A 96 9.66 -32.86 -16.11
C PHE A 96 10.29 -33.46 -14.86
N SER A 97 11.63 -33.48 -14.82
CA SER A 97 12.38 -34.06 -13.71
C SER A 97 13.74 -33.36 -13.56
N SER A 98 14.22 -33.22 -12.33
CA SER A 98 15.58 -32.75 -12.07
C SER A 98 16.17 -33.33 -10.79
N GLY A 99 17.49 -33.23 -10.66
CA GLY A 99 18.28 -33.70 -9.52
C GLY A 99 19.78 -33.57 -9.82
N PHE A 100 20.56 -34.60 -9.49
CA PHE A 100 22.02 -34.55 -9.66
C PHE A 100 22.64 -35.94 -9.87
N PHE A 101 23.85 -35.93 -10.42
CA PHE A 101 24.78 -37.06 -10.50
C PHE A 101 26.03 -36.75 -9.68
N LEU A 102 26.62 -37.79 -9.10
CA LEU A 102 27.89 -37.68 -8.39
C LEU A 102 28.73 -38.94 -8.66
N SER A 103 29.98 -38.75 -9.07
CA SER A 103 30.89 -39.82 -9.46
C SER A 103 32.30 -39.53 -8.99
N GLY A 104 33.05 -40.57 -8.64
CA GLY A 104 34.43 -40.43 -8.19
C GLY A 104 35.18 -41.74 -8.22
N ASN A 105 36.38 -41.74 -7.66
CA ASN A 105 37.15 -42.92 -7.34
C ASN A 105 37.18 -43.17 -5.84
N SER A 106 37.07 -44.43 -5.45
CA SER A 106 37.19 -44.90 -4.08
C SER A 106 38.18 -46.06 -4.09
N ASN A 107 39.34 -45.89 -3.44
CA ASN A 107 40.45 -46.84 -3.50
C ASN A 107 40.87 -47.19 -4.95
N GLY A 108 40.89 -46.19 -5.83
CA GLY A 108 41.25 -46.36 -7.24
C GLY A 108 40.23 -47.13 -8.09
N GLN A 109 38.98 -47.27 -7.62
CA GLN A 109 37.88 -47.86 -8.39
C GLN A 109 36.75 -46.84 -8.59
N PRO A 110 36.16 -46.73 -9.79
CA PRO A 110 35.10 -45.79 -10.06
C PRO A 110 33.80 -46.17 -9.34
N TRP A 111 33.07 -45.16 -8.92
CA TRP A 111 31.71 -45.25 -8.37
C TRP A 111 30.87 -44.10 -8.92
N ALA A 112 29.55 -44.30 -8.94
CA ALA A 112 28.58 -43.26 -9.27
C ALA A 112 27.30 -43.49 -8.47
N ASN A 113 26.63 -42.42 -8.07
CA ASN A 113 25.26 -42.42 -7.55
C ASN A 113 24.53 -41.17 -8.11
N ALA A 114 23.20 -41.16 -8.03
CA ALA A 114 22.42 -40.04 -8.56
C ALA A 114 21.01 -39.97 -7.95
N VAL A 115 20.41 -38.79 -8.10
CA VAL A 115 18.97 -38.57 -8.07
C VAL A 115 18.54 -38.08 -9.45
N ALA A 116 17.99 -38.99 -10.25
CA ALA A 116 17.53 -38.76 -11.61
C ALA A 116 16.34 -39.68 -11.92
N SER A 117 15.15 -39.25 -11.50
CA SER A 117 13.92 -40.07 -11.55
C SER A 117 13.51 -40.46 -12.96
N ALA A 118 13.65 -39.58 -13.96
CA ALA A 118 13.35 -39.96 -15.35
C ALA A 118 14.33 -41.01 -15.91
N THR A 119 15.57 -41.02 -15.41
CA THR A 119 16.60 -42.04 -15.70
C THR A 119 16.42 -43.29 -14.81
N LEU A 120 15.39 -43.34 -13.96
CA LEU A 120 15.13 -44.40 -12.97
C LEU A 120 16.32 -44.67 -12.03
N VAL A 121 17.06 -43.62 -11.63
CA VAL A 121 18.13 -43.70 -10.63
C VAL A 121 17.73 -42.87 -9.41
N GLU A 122 17.36 -43.55 -8.32
CA GLU A 122 16.97 -42.93 -7.04
C GLU A 122 17.79 -43.55 -5.91
N ASP A 123 19.07 -43.22 -5.83
CA ASP A 123 20.02 -43.88 -4.92
C ASP A 123 19.98 -43.34 -3.47
N TYR A 124 19.13 -42.34 -3.21
CA TYR A 124 19.06 -41.61 -1.94
C TYR A 124 17.78 -41.89 -1.14
N ILE A 125 17.93 -41.89 0.19
CA ILE A 125 16.86 -41.99 1.19
C ILE A 125 16.87 -40.76 2.09
N GLN A 126 15.73 -40.40 2.66
CA GLN A 126 15.63 -39.28 3.59
C GLN A 126 16.53 -39.49 4.83
N GLY A 127 17.07 -38.39 5.36
CA GLY A 127 17.84 -38.35 6.60
C GLY A 127 19.36 -38.48 6.42
N THR A 128 20.08 -38.22 7.50
CA THR A 128 21.54 -38.42 7.60
C THR A 128 21.88 -39.92 7.62
N VAL A 129 23.15 -40.26 7.44
CA VAL A 129 23.63 -41.65 7.56
C VAL A 129 23.41 -42.18 8.98
N GLU A 130 23.57 -41.32 9.99
CA GLU A 130 23.35 -41.68 11.40
C GLU A 130 21.86 -41.89 11.73
N GLY A 131 20.99 -40.98 11.32
CA GLY A 131 19.54 -41.05 11.59
C GLY A 131 18.83 -42.11 10.75
N GLY A 132 19.29 -42.31 9.50
CA GLY A 132 18.71 -43.25 8.55
C GLY A 132 17.27 -42.91 8.14
N ARG A 133 16.64 -43.82 7.38
CA ARG A 133 15.30 -43.59 6.79
C ARG A 133 14.15 -43.43 7.78
N ASP A 134 14.33 -43.88 9.02
CA ASP A 134 13.28 -43.94 10.03
C ASP A 134 13.31 -42.71 10.97
N ASP A 135 14.20 -41.75 10.70
CA ASP A 135 14.27 -40.47 11.42
C ASP A 135 12.98 -39.65 11.20
N PRO A 136 12.19 -39.36 12.25
CA PRO A 136 10.94 -38.61 12.12
C PRO A 136 11.16 -37.13 11.76
N ASN A 137 12.39 -36.62 11.90
CA ASN A 137 12.76 -35.24 11.58
C ASN A 137 13.31 -35.10 10.15
N ALA A 138 13.56 -36.20 9.44
CA ALA A 138 13.95 -36.19 8.04
C ALA A 138 12.75 -35.93 7.11
N VAL A 139 12.34 -34.67 7.04
CA VAL A 139 11.17 -34.16 6.30
C VAL A 139 11.51 -32.88 5.54
N MET A 140 10.55 -32.34 4.80
CA MET A 140 10.63 -31.01 4.20
C MET A 140 10.38 -29.93 5.26
N TYR A 141 11.24 -28.92 5.31
CA TYR A 141 11.08 -27.70 6.12
C TYR A 141 10.90 -26.51 5.19
N VAL A 142 9.92 -25.65 5.49
CA VAL A 142 9.58 -24.48 4.68
C VAL A 142 9.63 -23.25 5.56
N LEU A 143 10.25 -22.17 5.08
CA LEU A 143 10.28 -20.86 5.71
C LEU A 143 9.75 -19.84 4.72
N ASN A 144 8.96 -18.87 5.20
CA ASN A 144 8.52 -17.72 4.42
C ASN A 144 9.02 -16.42 5.07
N SER A 145 9.33 -15.38 4.28
CA SER A 145 9.73 -14.07 4.81
C SER A 145 8.63 -13.35 5.56
N GLN A 146 7.37 -13.72 5.33
CA GLN A 146 6.19 -13.22 6.04
C GLN A 146 5.85 -14.04 7.29
N ASP A 147 6.61 -15.09 7.61
CA ASP A 147 6.42 -15.82 8.86
C ASP A 147 6.71 -14.91 10.05
N GLU A 148 5.82 -14.92 11.05
CA GLU A 148 6.05 -14.25 12.32
C GLU A 148 7.39 -14.69 12.94
N PRO A 149 8.29 -13.76 13.28
CA PRO A 149 9.53 -14.08 13.98
C PRO A 149 9.27 -14.94 15.21
N PHE A 150 10.14 -15.94 15.43
CA PHE A 150 10.02 -16.92 16.53
C PHE A 150 8.76 -17.82 16.50
N GLY A 151 7.93 -17.69 15.44
CA GLY A 151 6.74 -18.50 15.21
C GLY A 151 7.03 -19.98 14.95
N GLN A 152 5.99 -20.75 14.61
CA GLN A 152 6.09 -22.21 14.54
C GLN A 152 7.14 -22.70 13.53
N SER A 153 7.29 -22.06 12.37
CA SER A 153 8.29 -22.45 11.38
C SER A 153 9.73 -22.26 11.89
N TRP A 154 9.99 -21.20 12.67
CA TRP A 154 11.28 -20.95 13.30
C TRP A 154 11.57 -21.98 14.41
N GLN A 155 10.55 -22.38 15.17
CA GLN A 155 10.66 -23.43 16.18
C GLN A 155 10.90 -24.81 15.53
N ASP A 156 10.19 -25.12 14.44
CA ASP A 156 10.39 -26.37 13.69
C ASP A 156 11.80 -26.47 13.10
N TRP A 157 12.42 -25.33 12.78
CA TRP A 157 13.79 -25.26 12.25
C TRP A 157 14.85 -25.79 13.24
N ILE A 158 14.54 -25.91 14.54
CA ILE A 158 15.43 -26.55 15.52
C ILE A 158 15.74 -28.00 15.11
N ASP A 159 14.73 -28.74 14.64
CA ASP A 159 14.92 -30.10 14.14
C ASP A 159 15.77 -30.13 12.86
N ALA A 160 15.62 -29.11 12.00
CA ALA A 160 16.42 -28.98 10.77
C ALA A 160 17.90 -28.69 11.09
N VAL A 161 18.18 -27.79 12.04
CA VAL A 161 19.54 -27.49 12.50
C VAL A 161 20.20 -28.73 13.11
N ALA A 162 19.47 -29.54 13.88
CA ALA A 162 19.96 -30.81 14.42
C ALA A 162 20.38 -31.81 13.32
N LEU A 163 19.86 -31.66 12.11
CA LEU A 163 20.19 -32.47 10.92
C LEU A 163 21.25 -31.79 10.02
N GLY A 164 21.68 -30.58 10.35
CA GLY A 164 22.72 -29.81 9.67
C GLY A 164 22.20 -28.73 8.73
N ALA A 165 20.99 -28.19 8.96
CA ALA A 165 20.58 -26.93 8.34
C ALA A 165 21.41 -25.75 8.88
N ASP A 166 21.56 -24.70 8.07
CA ASP A 166 22.18 -23.46 8.51
C ASP A 166 21.25 -22.64 9.42
N TYR A 167 21.86 -21.75 10.20
CA TYR A 167 21.17 -20.71 10.96
C TYR A 167 22.17 -19.59 11.27
N TYR A 168 21.63 -18.41 11.57
CA TYR A 168 22.39 -17.29 12.12
C TYR A 168 22.40 -17.38 13.64
N ASP A 169 23.60 -17.48 14.22
CA ASP A 169 23.87 -17.50 15.66
C ASP A 169 24.11 -16.07 16.15
N GLY A 170 23.03 -15.39 16.55
CA GLY A 170 23.08 -13.97 16.92
C GLY A 170 23.76 -13.75 18.27
N ASP A 171 23.68 -14.75 19.15
CA ASP A 171 24.24 -14.65 20.50
C ASP A 171 25.63 -15.28 20.67
N GLY A 172 26.10 -15.98 19.64
CA GLY A 172 27.43 -16.55 19.54
C GLY A 172 27.65 -17.77 20.43
N ASN A 173 26.58 -18.48 20.82
CA ASN A 173 26.66 -19.63 21.72
C ASN A 173 26.88 -20.97 20.98
N GLY A 174 26.70 -21.00 19.66
CA GLY A 174 26.87 -22.19 18.81
C GLY A 174 25.68 -23.17 18.81
N GLU A 175 24.54 -22.79 19.36
CA GLU A 175 23.27 -23.53 19.39
C GLU A 175 22.16 -22.64 18.81
N TYR A 176 21.20 -23.22 18.08
CA TYR A 176 20.05 -22.49 17.55
C TYR A 176 18.90 -22.47 18.57
N SER A 177 18.58 -21.30 19.10
CA SER A 177 17.53 -21.03 20.07
C SER A 177 16.75 -19.75 19.71
N PRO A 178 15.77 -19.81 18.79
CA PRO A 178 14.99 -18.65 18.36
C PRO A 178 14.03 -18.21 19.48
N VAL A 179 14.42 -17.19 20.24
CA VAL A 179 13.64 -16.62 21.35
C VAL A 179 13.67 -15.10 21.26
N ASP A 180 12.47 -14.50 21.27
CA ASP A 180 12.29 -13.07 21.46
C ASP A 180 12.71 -12.67 22.89
N ARG A 181 13.83 -11.95 23.00
CA ARG A 181 14.41 -11.53 24.27
C ARG A 181 13.66 -10.37 24.91
N ASN A 182 13.01 -9.53 24.12
CA ASN A 182 12.44 -8.27 24.58
C ASN A 182 10.89 -8.26 24.55
N GLY A 183 10.27 -9.22 23.88
CA GLY A 183 8.83 -9.44 23.81
C GLY A 183 8.10 -8.57 22.78
N ASN A 184 8.80 -8.00 21.79
CA ASN A 184 8.22 -7.11 20.78
C ASN A 184 7.76 -7.82 19.49
N GLY A 185 8.01 -9.13 19.35
CA GLY A 185 7.68 -9.91 18.16
C GLY A 185 8.53 -9.60 16.92
N LYS A 186 9.64 -8.86 17.06
CA LYS A 186 10.56 -8.52 15.97
C LYS A 186 11.91 -9.20 16.23
N TRP A 187 12.58 -9.62 15.16
CA TRP A 187 13.91 -10.22 15.28
C TRP A 187 14.99 -9.15 15.38
N GLU A 188 15.94 -9.34 16.31
CA GLU A 188 17.13 -8.50 16.44
C GLU A 188 18.45 -9.25 16.15
N PRO A 189 19.51 -8.53 15.71
CA PRO A 189 20.79 -9.15 15.34
C PRO A 189 21.53 -9.91 16.46
N ASP A 190 21.16 -9.75 17.74
CA ASP A 190 21.73 -10.53 18.85
C ASP A 190 20.93 -11.80 19.19
N GLU A 191 19.96 -12.16 18.34
CA GLU A 191 19.07 -13.31 18.45
C GLU A 191 19.19 -14.24 17.25
N ASP A 192 18.85 -15.51 17.45
CA ASP A 192 19.01 -16.52 16.41
C ASP A 192 17.92 -16.44 15.35
N ARG A 193 18.32 -16.69 14.10
CA ARG A 193 17.43 -16.67 12.92
C ARG A 193 17.65 -17.91 12.07
N PRO A 194 16.59 -18.55 11.54
CA PRO A 194 16.76 -19.66 10.61
C PRO A 194 17.42 -19.17 9.31
N ASP A 195 17.89 -20.09 8.47
CA ASP A 195 18.51 -19.75 7.17
C ASP A 195 17.48 -19.35 6.11
N LEU A 196 16.78 -18.25 6.39
CA LEU A 196 15.82 -17.60 5.51
C LEU A 196 16.58 -16.63 4.59
N ILE A 197 16.94 -17.12 3.39
CA ILE A 197 17.70 -16.38 2.37
C ILE A 197 16.78 -15.63 1.42
N GLY A 198 15.78 -16.33 0.87
CA GLY A 198 14.75 -15.77 -0.01
C GLY A 198 13.42 -15.55 0.70
N ASP A 199 12.41 -15.09 -0.05
CA ASP A 199 11.04 -14.94 0.46
C ASP A 199 10.34 -16.26 0.73
N GLU A 200 10.76 -17.32 0.02
CA GLU A 200 10.41 -18.69 0.34
C GLU A 200 11.67 -19.55 0.28
N THR A 201 11.89 -20.35 1.33
CA THR A 201 13.04 -21.25 1.45
C THR A 201 12.59 -22.63 1.88
N VAL A 202 12.93 -23.64 1.08
CA VAL A 202 12.60 -25.05 1.28
C VAL A 202 13.88 -25.84 1.53
N TRP A 203 13.93 -26.62 2.61
CA TRP A 203 15.11 -27.39 3.01
C TRP A 203 14.79 -28.86 3.31
N CYS A 204 15.71 -29.74 2.94
CA CYS A 204 15.70 -31.15 3.38
C CYS A 204 17.11 -31.77 3.41
N VAL A 205 17.22 -32.93 4.06
CA VAL A 205 18.43 -33.74 4.11
C VAL A 205 18.17 -35.19 3.68
N TYR A 206 19.10 -35.76 2.93
CA TYR A 206 19.04 -37.13 2.47
C TYR A 206 20.44 -37.74 2.27
N SER A 207 20.52 -39.07 2.27
CA SER A 207 21.78 -39.82 2.18
C SER A 207 21.70 -40.95 1.17
N ASP A 208 22.83 -41.40 0.63
CA ASP A 208 22.87 -42.40 -0.43
C ASP A 208 22.57 -43.84 0.06
N GLY A 209 21.84 -44.01 1.17
CA GLY A 209 21.70 -45.27 1.90
C GLY A 209 20.93 -46.41 1.19
N ILE A 210 20.51 -46.27 -0.07
CA ILE A 210 19.93 -47.40 -0.83
C ILE A 210 21.00 -48.47 -1.03
N VAL A 211 20.70 -49.70 -0.60
CA VAL A 211 21.61 -50.84 -0.76
C VAL A 211 21.78 -51.22 -2.23
N ALA A 212 22.98 -51.68 -2.60
CA ALA A 212 23.36 -51.99 -3.99
C ALA A 212 22.31 -52.84 -4.75
N ALA A 213 21.72 -53.84 -4.11
CA ALA A 213 20.74 -54.74 -4.75
C ALA A 213 19.43 -54.05 -5.21
N LEU A 214 19.13 -52.85 -4.70
CA LEU A 214 17.94 -52.07 -5.05
C LEU A 214 18.25 -50.89 -5.99
N ARG A 215 19.53 -50.62 -6.26
CA ARG A 215 19.96 -49.55 -7.17
C ARG A 215 19.88 -49.99 -8.63
N ARG A 216 19.66 -49.04 -9.56
CA ARG A 216 19.81 -49.29 -11.00
C ARG A 216 21.24 -49.73 -11.33
N TRP A 217 22.23 -49.04 -10.76
CA TRP A 217 23.64 -49.43 -10.84
C TRP A 217 24.02 -50.39 -9.71
N ASN A 218 23.48 -51.60 -9.77
CA ASN A 218 23.52 -52.59 -8.69
C ASN A 218 24.91 -53.14 -8.28
N THR A 219 25.99 -52.65 -8.91
CA THR A 219 27.38 -52.95 -8.54
C THR A 219 28.02 -51.89 -7.66
N VAL A 220 27.30 -50.80 -7.35
CA VAL A 220 27.73 -49.72 -6.46
C VAL A 220 27.08 -49.91 -5.10
N SER A 221 27.91 -50.01 -4.06
CA SER A 221 27.45 -49.94 -2.67
C SER A 221 27.41 -48.48 -2.22
N PRO A 222 26.51 -48.13 -1.27
CA PRO A 222 26.46 -46.79 -0.72
C PRO A 222 27.81 -46.37 -0.13
N LYS A 223 28.09 -45.07 -0.20
CA LYS A 223 29.34 -44.47 0.25
C LYS A 223 29.21 -43.74 1.58
N GLY A 224 27.98 -43.48 2.04
CA GLY A 224 27.77 -42.58 3.17
C GLY A 224 27.95 -41.14 2.72
N ILE A 225 27.30 -40.78 1.61
CA ILE A 225 27.23 -39.41 1.12
C ILE A 225 25.92 -38.81 1.61
N GLU A 226 25.99 -37.64 2.22
CA GLU A 226 24.84 -36.88 2.69
C GLU A 226 24.73 -35.57 1.91
N ILE A 227 23.50 -35.21 1.53
CA ILE A 227 23.17 -33.95 0.86
C ILE A 227 22.17 -33.20 1.73
N ARG A 228 22.45 -31.93 1.99
CA ARG A 228 21.50 -30.90 2.43
C ARG A 228 21.14 -30.07 1.21
N GLN A 229 19.87 -30.05 0.86
CA GLN A 229 19.37 -29.29 -0.28
C GLN A 229 18.52 -28.14 0.23
N THR A 230 18.88 -26.92 -0.17
CA THR A 230 18.08 -25.71 0.03
C THR A 230 17.60 -25.23 -1.33
N VAL A 231 16.30 -25.03 -1.51
CA VAL A 231 15.68 -24.41 -2.69
C VAL A 231 15.03 -23.12 -2.25
N PHE A 232 15.34 -21.99 -2.88
CA PHE A 232 14.81 -20.69 -2.46
C PHE A 232 14.62 -19.73 -3.63
N GLY A 233 13.74 -18.75 -3.45
CA GLY A 233 13.41 -17.75 -4.45
C GLY A 233 12.98 -16.43 -3.80
N PHE A 234 12.98 -15.36 -4.60
CA PHE A 234 12.58 -14.02 -4.18
C PHE A 234 11.22 -13.67 -4.79
N ALA A 235 10.28 -13.21 -3.97
CA ALA A 235 8.95 -12.81 -4.40
C ALA A 235 9.04 -11.46 -5.11
N SER A 236 8.94 -11.47 -6.44
CA SER A 236 9.06 -10.28 -7.27
C SER A 236 8.33 -10.48 -8.59
N ALA A 237 7.70 -9.42 -9.07
CA ALA A 237 7.26 -9.32 -10.45
C ALA A 237 8.46 -9.22 -11.41
N GLY A 238 8.21 -9.38 -12.71
CA GLY A 238 9.22 -9.18 -13.76
C GLY A 238 10.28 -10.29 -13.87
N ALA A 239 11.50 -9.93 -14.24
CA ALA A 239 12.60 -10.86 -14.55
C ALA A 239 13.01 -11.74 -13.37
N ILE A 240 13.05 -11.19 -12.16
CA ILE A 240 13.38 -11.92 -10.92
C ILE A 240 12.35 -13.01 -10.63
N GLY A 241 11.11 -12.81 -11.06
CA GLY A 241 10.02 -13.76 -10.90
C GLY A 241 10.20 -15.10 -11.62
N ASN A 242 11.24 -15.23 -12.45
CA ASN A 242 11.51 -16.43 -13.25
C ASN A 242 12.80 -17.16 -12.81
N LEU A 243 13.19 -16.98 -11.54
CA LEU A 243 14.42 -17.51 -10.94
C LEU A 243 14.11 -18.37 -9.71
N VAL A 244 14.75 -19.53 -9.61
CA VAL A 244 14.84 -20.33 -8.37
C VAL A 244 16.28 -20.76 -8.15
N PHE A 245 16.81 -20.57 -6.96
CA PHE A 245 18.14 -21.04 -6.59
C PHE A 245 18.08 -22.42 -5.93
N VAL A 246 19.05 -23.26 -6.23
CA VAL A 246 19.25 -24.55 -5.58
C VAL A 246 20.67 -24.60 -5.03
N ARG A 247 20.79 -24.77 -3.71
CA ARG A 247 22.05 -24.97 -3.01
C ARG A 247 22.17 -26.41 -2.55
N PHE A 248 23.23 -27.07 -2.99
CA PHE A 248 23.62 -28.39 -2.54
C PHE A 248 24.82 -28.29 -1.60
N ARG A 249 24.61 -28.56 -0.32
CA ARG A 249 25.69 -28.80 0.63
C ARG A 249 25.85 -30.29 0.85
N PHE A 250 27.05 -30.82 0.65
CA PHE A 250 27.27 -32.25 0.67
C PHE A 250 28.57 -32.65 1.34
N LYS A 251 28.54 -33.80 2.02
CA LYS A 251 29.70 -34.38 2.69
C LYS A 251 29.74 -35.88 2.56
N TYR A 252 30.94 -36.43 2.63
CA TYR A 252 31.19 -37.86 2.72
C TYR A 252 31.52 -38.21 4.17
N VAL A 253 30.71 -39.05 4.82
CA VAL A 253 30.93 -39.49 6.22
C VAL A 253 31.47 -40.92 6.29
N GLY A 254 31.32 -41.69 5.21
CA GLY A 254 31.62 -43.13 5.16
C GLY A 254 30.60 -43.97 5.92
N LEU A 255 30.67 -45.29 5.74
CA LEU A 255 29.77 -46.26 6.40
C LEU A 255 30.52 -47.20 7.34
N ASP A 256 31.82 -47.41 7.10
CA ASP A 256 32.69 -48.27 7.89
C ASP A 256 34.01 -47.55 8.24
N PRO A 257 34.61 -47.83 9.41
CA PRO A 257 35.94 -47.33 9.76
C PRO A 257 37.07 -47.69 8.79
N SER A 258 36.86 -48.68 7.91
CA SER A 258 37.83 -49.09 6.87
C SER A 258 37.62 -48.40 5.52
N ASP A 259 36.57 -47.58 5.38
CA ASP A 259 36.37 -46.74 4.20
C ASP A 259 37.50 -45.69 4.08
N PRO A 260 37.89 -45.28 2.86
CA PRO A 260 39.01 -44.34 2.69
C PRO A 260 38.73 -42.98 3.37
N GLU A 261 39.78 -42.27 3.74
CA GLU A 261 39.69 -40.91 4.33
C GLU A 261 39.24 -39.85 3.32
N GLN A 262 39.32 -40.15 2.02
CA GLN A 262 38.86 -39.26 0.95
C GLN A 262 38.40 -40.05 -0.28
N LEU A 263 37.62 -39.38 -1.13
CA LEU A 263 37.26 -39.82 -2.47
C LEU A 263 37.96 -38.91 -3.48
N ASP A 264 38.56 -39.52 -4.50
CA ASP A 264 39.41 -38.84 -5.48
C ASP A 264 38.69 -38.64 -6.81
N GLU A 265 39.10 -37.63 -7.60
CA GLU A 265 38.53 -37.33 -8.92
C GLU A 265 37.00 -37.29 -8.92
N VAL A 266 36.44 -36.57 -7.95
CA VAL A 266 35.00 -36.43 -7.77
C VAL A 266 34.46 -35.36 -8.71
N TYR A 267 33.33 -35.66 -9.34
CA TYR A 267 32.57 -34.76 -10.19
C TYR A 267 31.14 -34.69 -9.67
N PHE A 268 30.57 -33.50 -9.66
CA PHE A 268 29.15 -33.27 -9.37
C PHE A 268 28.49 -32.73 -10.64
N GLY A 269 27.36 -33.31 -11.03
CA GLY A 269 26.60 -32.90 -12.21
C GLY A 269 25.18 -32.52 -11.81
N VAL A 270 24.76 -31.29 -12.06
CA VAL A 270 23.34 -30.93 -11.95
C VAL A 270 22.66 -31.40 -13.23
N TRP A 271 21.60 -32.19 -13.06
CA TRP A 271 20.97 -32.94 -14.14
C TRP A 271 19.49 -32.59 -14.23
N ALA A 272 18.99 -32.45 -15.47
CA ALA A 272 17.57 -32.28 -15.73
C ALA A 272 17.11 -33.12 -16.93
N ASP A 273 15.82 -33.47 -16.88
CA ASP A 273 14.96 -33.87 -17.99
C ASP A 273 13.95 -32.73 -18.19
N PRO A 274 14.31 -31.71 -18.99
CA PRO A 274 13.39 -30.65 -19.33
C PRO A 274 12.38 -31.17 -20.34
N ASP A 275 11.13 -30.74 -20.17
CA ASP A 275 10.06 -30.90 -21.16
C ASP A 275 9.56 -29.48 -21.42
N VAL A 276 10.27 -28.71 -22.25
CA VAL A 276 9.93 -27.30 -22.45
C VAL A 276 8.74 -27.19 -23.40
N GLY A 277 7.55 -27.30 -22.82
CA GLY A 277 6.32 -27.46 -23.58
C GLY A 277 6.12 -28.91 -24.01
N ASP A 278 6.33 -29.22 -25.29
CA ASP A 278 6.30 -30.59 -25.82
C ASP A 278 7.70 -31.22 -25.71
N HIS A 279 7.79 -32.38 -25.08
CA HIS A 279 9.07 -33.07 -24.91
C HIS A 279 9.70 -33.55 -26.24
N THR A 280 8.95 -33.56 -27.35
CA THR A 280 9.44 -34.11 -28.63
C THR A 280 10.24 -33.14 -29.47
N ASP A 281 10.29 -31.86 -29.09
CA ASP A 281 11.01 -30.82 -29.82
C ASP A 281 12.05 -30.05 -29.00
N ASP A 282 12.43 -30.58 -27.83
CA ASP A 282 13.53 -30.05 -27.02
C ASP A 282 14.88 -30.14 -27.74
N VAL A 283 15.71 -29.14 -27.49
CA VAL A 283 17.08 -29.01 -27.98
C VAL A 283 17.95 -28.43 -26.86
N VAL A 284 19.16 -28.96 -26.67
CA VAL A 284 20.06 -28.50 -25.60
C VAL A 284 21.33 -27.81 -26.11
N GLY A 285 21.91 -26.94 -25.27
CA GLY A 285 23.18 -26.25 -25.52
C GLY A 285 23.86 -25.78 -24.23
N VAL A 286 25.08 -25.25 -24.37
CA VAL A 286 25.87 -24.72 -23.23
C VAL A 286 26.44 -23.34 -23.53
N ASP A 287 26.25 -22.41 -22.59
CA ASP A 287 26.86 -21.08 -22.58
C ASP A 287 28.06 -21.11 -21.62
N VAL A 288 29.22 -21.52 -22.16
CA VAL A 288 30.44 -21.74 -21.37
C VAL A 288 30.90 -20.50 -20.59
N PRO A 289 30.88 -19.26 -21.16
CA PRO A 289 31.21 -18.06 -20.40
C PRO A 289 30.34 -17.82 -19.16
N ARG A 290 29.06 -18.22 -19.19
CA ARG A 290 28.15 -18.12 -18.03
C ARG A 290 28.31 -19.25 -17.04
N ASN A 291 28.81 -20.41 -17.49
CA ASN A 291 28.77 -21.70 -16.78
C ASN A 291 27.38 -22.37 -16.81
N ALA A 292 26.59 -22.08 -17.84
CA ALA A 292 25.19 -22.47 -17.90
C ALA A 292 24.90 -23.51 -18.99
N GLY A 293 24.12 -24.53 -18.65
CA GLY A 293 23.46 -25.43 -19.61
C GLY A 293 22.04 -24.97 -19.87
N TYR A 294 21.50 -25.14 -21.08
CA TYR A 294 20.13 -24.70 -21.39
C TYR A 294 19.40 -25.60 -22.39
N THR A 295 18.07 -25.56 -22.32
CA THR A 295 17.13 -26.26 -23.21
C THR A 295 16.15 -25.26 -23.80
N TYR A 296 15.88 -25.38 -25.10
CA TYR A 296 15.04 -24.47 -25.87
C TYR A 296 14.44 -25.20 -27.08
N ASN A 297 13.50 -24.55 -27.77
CA ASN A 297 12.92 -25.08 -29.00
C ASN A 297 13.35 -24.25 -30.21
N ASN A 298 13.57 -24.88 -31.36
CA ASN A 298 13.89 -24.18 -32.61
C ASN A 298 12.64 -23.58 -33.27
N THR A 299 11.44 -24.03 -32.89
CA THR A 299 10.16 -23.67 -33.50
C THR A 299 9.07 -23.52 -32.45
N ALA A 300 7.91 -22.97 -32.86
CA ALA A 300 6.72 -22.92 -32.02
C ALA A 300 6.21 -24.33 -31.70
N ASP A 301 5.65 -24.52 -30.50
CA ASP A 301 5.09 -25.78 -30.03
C ASP A 301 3.54 -25.69 -29.83
N ASP A 302 2.92 -26.79 -29.40
CA ASP A 302 1.48 -26.87 -29.13
C ASP A 302 1.07 -26.39 -27.72
N VAL A 303 2.03 -26.15 -26.81
CA VAL A 303 1.79 -25.81 -25.39
C VAL A 303 1.90 -24.30 -25.17
N TYR A 304 3.06 -23.72 -25.49
CA TYR A 304 3.39 -22.31 -25.40
C TYR A 304 3.20 -21.55 -26.72
N GLY A 305 2.97 -22.25 -27.83
CA GLY A 305 2.78 -21.61 -29.13
C GLY A 305 4.10 -21.01 -29.64
N ASN A 306 4.06 -19.78 -30.14
CA ASN A 306 5.27 -19.13 -30.67
C ASN A 306 6.21 -18.58 -29.58
N GLN A 307 5.78 -18.58 -28.32
CA GLN A 307 6.52 -18.00 -27.19
C GLN A 307 7.00 -19.11 -26.25
N VAL A 308 7.63 -20.13 -26.82
CA VAL A 308 8.23 -21.23 -26.05
C VAL A 308 9.38 -20.67 -25.20
N PRO A 309 9.44 -20.98 -23.89
CA PRO A 309 10.52 -20.52 -23.05
C PRO A 309 11.85 -21.25 -23.34
N CYS A 310 12.94 -20.74 -22.78
CA CYS A 310 14.21 -21.42 -22.63
C CYS A 310 14.41 -21.71 -21.14
N PHE A 311 14.81 -22.93 -20.80
CA PHE A 311 15.17 -23.32 -19.43
C PHE A 311 16.69 -23.46 -19.30
N MET A 312 17.28 -22.70 -18.40
CA MET A 312 18.73 -22.63 -18.18
C MET A 312 19.07 -23.01 -16.73
N ILE A 313 20.17 -23.74 -16.57
CA ILE A 313 20.78 -24.09 -15.29
C ILE A 313 22.18 -23.49 -15.25
N ASP A 314 22.35 -22.44 -14.44
CA ASP A 314 23.62 -21.74 -14.28
C ASP A 314 24.34 -22.10 -12.98
N PHE A 315 25.67 -22.20 -13.02
CA PHE A 315 26.55 -22.47 -11.88
C PHE A 315 27.22 -21.18 -11.39
N PHE A 316 26.65 -20.56 -10.35
CA PHE A 316 27.28 -19.42 -9.67
C PHE A 316 28.50 -19.80 -8.85
N SER A 317 28.48 -21.00 -8.26
CA SER A 317 29.58 -21.49 -7.42
C SER A 317 29.66 -23.01 -7.47
N GLY A 318 30.81 -23.53 -7.88
CA GLY A 318 31.15 -24.94 -7.78
C GLY A 318 31.86 -25.30 -6.47
N PRO A 319 32.17 -26.59 -6.28
CA PRO A 319 32.84 -27.07 -5.07
C PRO A 319 34.21 -26.42 -4.92
N ARG A 320 34.62 -26.21 -3.67
CA ARG A 320 35.93 -25.63 -3.38
C ARG A 320 37.03 -26.67 -3.64
N ALA A 321 38.12 -26.23 -4.28
CA ALA A 321 39.28 -27.08 -4.52
C ALA A 321 40.59 -26.37 -4.12
N TYR A 322 41.41 -27.09 -3.37
CA TYR A 322 42.80 -26.73 -3.05
C TYR A 322 43.73 -27.43 -4.04
N ILE A 323 44.42 -26.66 -4.88
CA ILE A 323 45.27 -27.18 -5.95
C ILE A 323 46.69 -26.62 -5.76
N PRO A 324 47.64 -27.44 -5.28
CA PRO A 324 49.02 -27.02 -5.06
C PRO A 324 49.66 -26.45 -6.33
N GLY A 325 50.23 -25.25 -6.23
CA GLY A 325 50.86 -24.53 -7.34
C GLY A 325 49.91 -23.76 -8.24
N GLU A 326 48.59 -23.93 -8.09
CA GLU A 326 47.56 -23.18 -8.84
C GLU A 326 46.78 -22.23 -7.94
N THR A 327 46.21 -22.72 -6.84
CA THR A 327 45.41 -21.92 -5.90
C THR A 327 46.20 -21.50 -4.66
N PHE A 328 47.32 -22.17 -4.37
CA PHE A 328 48.26 -21.77 -3.31
C PHE A 328 49.70 -22.23 -3.60
N ILE A 329 50.68 -21.57 -2.97
CA ILE A 329 52.07 -22.02 -2.90
C ILE A 329 52.25 -22.83 -1.62
N ASP A 330 52.49 -24.13 -1.80
CA ASP A 330 52.85 -25.08 -0.76
C ASP A 330 54.30 -24.82 -0.28
N ASN A 331 54.41 -24.13 0.86
CA ASN A 331 55.67 -23.65 1.41
C ASN A 331 56.38 -24.73 2.26
N ASP A 332 55.65 -25.65 2.85
CA ASP A 332 56.21 -26.71 3.71
C ASP A 332 56.36 -28.07 3.01
N GLY A 333 55.76 -28.21 1.82
CA GLY A 333 55.94 -29.30 0.88
C GLY A 333 55.06 -30.52 1.17
N ASP A 334 53.97 -30.35 1.94
CA ASP A 334 53.07 -31.45 2.31
C ASP A 334 51.90 -31.65 1.34
N GLY A 335 51.71 -30.74 0.39
CA GLY A 335 50.67 -30.79 -0.65
C GLY A 335 49.27 -30.40 -0.17
N GLU A 336 49.12 -29.92 1.07
CA GLU A 336 47.88 -29.44 1.66
C GLU A 336 47.96 -27.94 1.91
N TYR A 337 46.82 -27.26 2.00
CA TYR A 337 46.80 -25.84 2.34
C TYR A 337 46.73 -25.66 3.86
N THR A 338 47.72 -24.96 4.42
CA THR A 338 47.76 -24.55 5.81
C THR A 338 47.80 -23.03 5.92
N ASP A 339 46.74 -22.44 6.47
CA ASP A 339 46.67 -20.98 6.69
C ASP A 339 47.81 -20.48 7.58
N GLY A 340 48.39 -19.34 7.20
CA GLY A 340 49.57 -18.74 7.84
C GLY A 340 50.91 -19.46 7.59
N VAL A 341 50.92 -20.63 6.94
CA VAL A 341 52.13 -21.34 6.49
C VAL A 341 52.28 -21.22 4.97
N ASP A 342 51.22 -21.50 4.24
CA ASP A 342 51.18 -21.45 2.78
C ASP A 342 50.74 -20.09 2.25
N THR A 343 51.08 -19.83 0.99
CA THR A 343 50.71 -18.55 0.36
C THR A 343 49.47 -18.76 -0.51
N PRO A 344 48.30 -18.20 -0.14
CA PRO A 344 47.13 -18.27 -1.01
C PRO A 344 47.39 -17.48 -2.30
N LEU A 345 47.02 -18.06 -3.44
CA LEU A 345 47.04 -17.43 -4.77
C LEU A 345 45.63 -17.12 -5.28
N ASP A 346 44.63 -17.78 -4.70
CA ASP A 346 43.21 -17.67 -5.00
C ASP A 346 42.39 -17.78 -3.70
N THR A 347 41.11 -17.42 -3.74
CA THR A 347 40.20 -17.53 -2.59
C THR A 347 38.84 -18.02 -3.06
N ALA A 348 38.36 -19.15 -2.52
CA ALA A 348 36.99 -19.60 -2.73
C ALA A 348 36.05 -18.91 -1.74
N THR A 349 34.80 -18.74 -2.10
CA THR A 349 33.76 -18.15 -1.25
C THR A 349 32.55 -19.09 -1.11
N SER A 350 31.91 -19.02 0.05
CA SER A 350 30.56 -19.53 0.28
C SER A 350 29.66 -18.33 0.59
N VAL A 351 28.72 -18.09 -0.30
CA VAL A 351 27.78 -16.96 -0.25
C VAL A 351 26.53 -17.43 0.48
N ARG A 352 26.25 -16.86 1.65
CA ARG A 352 25.28 -17.42 2.61
C ARG A 352 24.12 -16.46 2.94
N GLY A 353 23.91 -15.45 2.10
CA GLY A 353 22.81 -14.49 2.23
C GLY A 353 23.16 -13.31 3.12
N GLN A 354 22.34 -12.26 3.07
CA GLN A 354 22.62 -10.96 3.71
C GLN A 354 22.91 -11.05 5.21
N VAL A 355 22.26 -11.97 5.92
CA VAL A 355 22.38 -12.10 7.38
C VAL A 355 23.63 -12.87 7.80
N MET A 356 23.92 -14.02 7.19
CA MET A 356 25.10 -14.83 7.54
C MET A 356 26.39 -14.35 6.86
N GLY A 357 26.28 -13.56 5.79
CA GLY A 357 27.41 -12.98 5.08
C GLY A 357 28.12 -13.94 4.13
N ILE A 358 29.38 -13.64 3.82
CA ILE A 358 30.25 -14.44 2.95
C ILE A 358 31.34 -15.08 3.79
N THR A 359 31.55 -16.38 3.63
CA THR A 359 32.70 -17.10 4.20
C THR A 359 33.79 -17.26 3.15
N GLU A 360 35.02 -16.87 3.48
CA GLU A 360 36.18 -16.97 2.59
C GLU A 360 37.06 -18.18 2.93
N PHE A 361 37.59 -18.84 1.90
CA PHE A 361 38.52 -19.96 2.00
C PHE A 361 39.80 -19.62 1.21
N PRO A 362 40.77 -18.95 1.85
CA PRO A 362 42.03 -18.61 1.21
C PRO A 362 42.75 -19.88 0.73
N GLY A 363 43.41 -19.80 -0.42
CA GLY A 363 44.17 -20.92 -1.01
C GLY A 363 43.34 -21.91 -1.82
N ALA A 364 42.02 -21.73 -1.90
CA ALA A 364 41.10 -22.53 -2.71
C ALA A 364 40.51 -21.73 -3.87
N ARG A 365 39.82 -22.41 -4.79
CA ARG A 365 38.96 -21.83 -5.85
C ARG A 365 37.60 -22.54 -5.87
N ASN A 366 36.51 -21.80 -6.13
CA ASN A 366 35.23 -22.41 -6.56
C ASN A 366 35.37 -22.89 -8.01
N LEU A 367 35.26 -24.19 -8.25
CA LEU A 367 35.51 -24.76 -9.58
C LEU A 367 34.42 -24.33 -10.58
N PRO A 368 34.79 -23.88 -11.81
CA PRO A 368 33.82 -23.67 -12.88
C PRO A 368 33.29 -25.00 -13.43
N ILE A 369 32.42 -24.95 -14.44
CA ILE A 369 31.98 -26.16 -15.13
C ILE A 369 33.14 -26.82 -15.90
N SER A 370 33.18 -28.15 -15.89
CA SER A 370 34.21 -28.98 -16.50
C SER A 370 33.74 -29.69 -17.78
N SER A 371 32.44 -29.90 -17.92
CA SER A 371 31.80 -30.49 -19.11
C SER A 371 30.29 -30.29 -19.11
N PHE A 372 29.69 -30.29 -20.30
CA PHE A 372 28.25 -30.32 -20.52
C PHE A 372 27.93 -31.42 -21.52
N VAL A 373 26.91 -32.22 -21.24
CA VAL A 373 26.50 -33.36 -22.09
C VAL A 373 24.99 -33.43 -22.27
N GLU A 374 24.58 -34.06 -23.37
CA GLU A 374 23.20 -34.48 -23.61
C GLU A 374 23.09 -36.01 -23.53
N TYR A 375 21.88 -36.50 -23.26
CA TYR A 375 21.53 -37.89 -23.57
C TYR A 375 20.03 -38.08 -23.85
N ILE A 376 19.73 -39.08 -24.71
CA ILE A 376 18.44 -39.31 -25.35
C ILE A 376 17.98 -40.74 -25.06
N ASN A 377 16.79 -40.89 -24.48
CA ASN A 377 16.23 -42.20 -24.16
C ASN A 377 16.08 -43.08 -25.42
N GLY A 378 16.64 -44.28 -25.37
CA GLY A 378 16.58 -45.28 -26.43
C GLY A 378 17.66 -45.15 -27.52
N ASP A 379 18.47 -44.09 -27.52
CA ASP A 379 19.59 -43.95 -28.45
C ASP A 379 20.70 -44.99 -28.16
N PRO A 380 21.34 -45.62 -29.16
CA PRO A 380 22.37 -46.64 -28.92
C PRO A 380 23.63 -46.11 -28.19
N ASN A 381 24.04 -44.87 -28.48
CA ASN A 381 25.29 -44.26 -28.03
C ASN A 381 25.08 -43.20 -26.94
N LEU A 382 23.90 -42.60 -26.88
CA LEU A 382 23.52 -41.54 -25.95
C LEU A 382 22.34 -41.96 -25.03
N ASN A 383 22.15 -43.25 -24.70
CA ASN A 383 21.06 -43.68 -23.80
C ASN A 383 21.26 -43.31 -22.33
N ASP A 384 20.22 -43.51 -21.52
CA ASP A 384 20.33 -43.60 -20.07
C ASP A 384 21.49 -44.53 -19.63
N PRO A 385 22.37 -44.07 -18.71
CA PRO A 385 23.47 -44.88 -18.22
C PRO A 385 22.98 -46.15 -17.51
N SER A 386 23.47 -47.30 -17.97
CA SER A 386 23.08 -48.61 -17.45
C SER A 386 23.99 -49.10 -16.30
N ASN A 387 25.14 -48.46 -16.10
CA ASN A 387 26.10 -48.77 -15.05
C ASN A 387 26.92 -47.52 -14.67
N LYS A 388 27.75 -47.66 -13.63
CA LYS A 388 28.57 -46.58 -13.08
C LYS A 388 29.65 -46.08 -14.04
N GLU A 389 30.18 -46.94 -14.92
CA GLU A 389 31.18 -46.55 -15.90
C GLU A 389 30.57 -45.63 -16.96
N GLU A 390 29.38 -45.99 -17.48
CA GLU A 390 28.62 -45.16 -18.42
C GLU A 390 28.21 -43.82 -17.79
N ALA A 391 27.76 -43.83 -16.53
CA ALA A 391 27.45 -42.59 -15.80
C ALA A 391 28.69 -41.71 -15.62
N ARG A 392 29.84 -42.30 -15.25
CA ARG A 392 31.11 -41.57 -15.12
C ARG A 392 31.57 -40.99 -16.47
N ASN A 393 31.39 -41.69 -17.57
CA ASN A 393 31.77 -41.20 -18.90
C ASN A 393 31.05 -39.88 -19.23
N TYR A 394 29.73 -39.81 -18.99
CA TYR A 394 28.97 -38.58 -19.17
C TYR A 394 29.50 -37.41 -18.34
N MET A 395 29.80 -37.67 -17.06
CA MET A 395 30.35 -36.63 -16.16
C MET A 395 31.76 -36.16 -16.56
N LEU A 396 32.46 -36.91 -17.41
CA LEU A 396 33.76 -36.55 -17.98
C LEU A 396 33.65 -35.84 -19.34
N GLY A 397 32.44 -35.58 -19.84
CA GLY A 397 32.21 -34.98 -21.16
C GLY A 397 32.31 -35.96 -22.33
N LEU A 398 32.26 -37.27 -22.05
CA LEU A 398 32.35 -38.34 -23.05
C LEU A 398 30.95 -38.87 -23.39
N THR A 399 30.82 -39.58 -24.50
CA THR A 399 29.61 -40.35 -24.79
C THR A 399 29.46 -41.49 -23.79
N ARG A 400 28.28 -42.11 -23.71
CA ARG A 400 28.01 -43.25 -22.82
C ARG A 400 29.07 -44.35 -22.90
N VAL A 401 29.56 -44.63 -24.11
CA VAL A 401 30.55 -45.68 -24.40
C VAL A 401 32.01 -45.24 -24.19
N GLY A 402 32.23 -43.99 -23.80
CA GLY A 402 33.55 -43.43 -23.49
C GLY A 402 34.28 -42.80 -24.68
N ASP A 403 33.59 -42.56 -25.79
CA ASP A 403 34.17 -41.88 -26.95
C ASP A 403 34.16 -40.36 -26.74
N VAL A 404 35.19 -39.67 -27.23
CA VAL A 404 35.25 -38.20 -27.27
C VAL A 404 34.50 -37.74 -28.52
N PRO A 405 33.45 -36.90 -28.40
CA PRO A 405 32.78 -36.33 -29.56
C PRO A 405 33.72 -35.48 -30.39
N ASP A 406 33.59 -35.54 -31.73
CA ASP A 406 34.29 -34.65 -32.64
C ASP A 406 33.33 -33.54 -33.08
N PRO A 407 33.50 -32.27 -32.66
CA PRO A 407 32.59 -31.18 -33.02
C PRO A 407 32.40 -31.00 -34.53
N CYS A 408 33.37 -31.42 -35.36
CA CYS A 408 33.27 -31.31 -36.81
C CYS A 408 32.42 -32.43 -37.46
N ASP A 409 32.23 -33.58 -36.80
CA ASP A 409 31.58 -34.78 -37.38
C ASP A 409 30.62 -35.50 -36.40
N PHE A 410 30.26 -34.87 -35.29
CA PHE A 410 29.34 -35.47 -34.33
C PHE A 410 27.94 -35.60 -34.93
N SER A 411 27.36 -36.80 -34.89
CA SER A 411 26.10 -37.12 -35.60
C SER A 411 24.87 -36.35 -35.12
N TYR A 412 24.94 -35.74 -33.95
CA TYR A 412 23.88 -34.96 -33.32
C TYR A 412 24.11 -33.44 -33.50
N GLY A 413 25.25 -33.04 -34.06
CA GLY A 413 25.61 -31.65 -34.31
C GLY A 413 25.40 -31.20 -35.76
N ASN A 414 25.57 -29.90 -36.00
CA ASN A 414 25.43 -29.23 -37.30
C ASN A 414 26.52 -29.55 -38.36
N GLY A 415 27.40 -30.51 -38.10
CA GLY A 415 28.54 -30.84 -38.97
C GLY A 415 29.65 -29.76 -38.92
N PRO A 416 30.53 -29.68 -39.94
CA PRO A 416 31.65 -28.73 -39.90
C PRO A 416 31.21 -27.26 -39.90
N PHE A 417 31.72 -26.50 -38.94
CA PHE A 417 31.56 -25.05 -38.81
C PHE A 417 32.91 -24.35 -38.61
N ASP A 418 32.96 -23.02 -38.72
CA ASP A 418 34.20 -22.26 -38.52
C ASP A 418 34.72 -22.40 -37.08
N GLY A 419 35.94 -22.91 -36.90
CA GLY A 419 36.54 -23.17 -35.59
C GLY A 419 36.30 -24.56 -34.99
N CYS A 420 35.59 -25.47 -35.67
CA CYS A 420 35.25 -26.80 -35.11
C CYS A 420 36.47 -27.65 -34.68
N GLU A 421 37.63 -27.49 -35.33
CA GLU A 421 38.88 -28.19 -34.97
C GLU A 421 39.48 -27.74 -33.62
N THR A 422 39.03 -26.59 -33.11
CA THR A 422 39.53 -25.96 -31.88
C THR A 422 38.48 -25.87 -30.77
N THR A 423 37.22 -26.21 -31.07
CA THR A 423 36.15 -26.29 -30.08
C THR A 423 36.46 -27.40 -29.07
N ASP A 424 36.32 -27.10 -27.78
CA ASP A 424 36.53 -28.10 -26.72
C ASP A 424 35.39 -29.13 -26.75
N PRO A 425 35.69 -30.42 -27.00
CA PRO A 425 34.67 -31.44 -27.18
C PRO A 425 33.93 -31.83 -25.89
N ARG A 426 34.37 -31.32 -24.72
CA ARG A 426 33.71 -31.57 -23.43
C ARG A 426 32.46 -30.71 -23.21
N PHE A 427 32.30 -29.62 -23.95
CA PHE A 427 31.16 -28.71 -23.84
C PHE A 427 30.27 -28.88 -25.06
N TRP A 428 29.32 -29.82 -24.97
CA TRP A 428 28.53 -30.21 -26.12
C TRP A 428 27.63 -29.05 -26.56
N PHE A 429 27.67 -28.77 -27.86
CA PHE A 429 26.88 -27.70 -28.48
C PHE A 429 27.12 -26.31 -27.88
N SER A 430 28.40 -25.95 -27.71
CA SER A 430 28.84 -24.65 -27.16
C SER A 430 28.71 -23.46 -28.14
N GLY A 431 27.87 -23.56 -29.16
CA GLY A 431 27.60 -22.49 -30.12
C GLY A 431 26.50 -21.54 -29.63
N ASP A 432 26.15 -20.56 -30.47
CA ASP A 432 25.05 -19.64 -30.23
C ASP A 432 23.90 -19.88 -31.23
N PRO A 433 22.79 -20.50 -30.81
CA PRO A 433 21.64 -20.76 -31.67
C PRO A 433 20.94 -19.48 -32.16
N VAL A 434 21.00 -18.38 -31.40
CA VAL A 434 20.37 -17.10 -31.76
C VAL A 434 21.07 -16.50 -32.99
N GLU A 435 22.40 -16.49 -32.98
CA GLU A 435 23.22 -16.01 -34.10
C GLU A 435 23.45 -17.09 -35.18
N GLY A 436 23.14 -18.36 -34.87
CA GLY A 436 23.35 -19.50 -35.77
C GLY A 436 24.84 -19.81 -36.00
N THR A 437 25.69 -19.63 -34.98
CA THR A 437 27.16 -19.80 -35.08
C THR A 437 27.70 -20.85 -34.11
N GLY A 438 28.86 -21.44 -34.41
CA GLY A 438 29.51 -22.44 -33.55
C GLY A 438 28.92 -23.86 -33.65
N TRP A 439 29.14 -24.66 -32.60
CA TRP A 439 28.66 -26.05 -32.52
C TRP A 439 27.22 -26.07 -32.03
N LEU A 440 26.27 -26.49 -32.87
CA LEU A 440 24.84 -26.45 -32.55
C LEU A 440 24.25 -27.86 -32.59
N ASN A 441 23.32 -28.12 -31.67
CA ASN A 441 22.48 -29.30 -31.68
C ASN A 441 21.42 -29.18 -32.80
N VAL A 442 21.20 -30.25 -33.54
CA VAL A 442 20.24 -30.30 -34.65
C VAL A 442 19.14 -31.35 -34.48
N MET A 443 19.10 -32.00 -33.33
CA MET A 443 18.10 -33.00 -32.98
C MET A 443 17.01 -32.33 -32.16
N ASN A 444 15.75 -32.51 -32.54
CA ASN A 444 14.58 -32.10 -31.74
C ASN A 444 13.90 -33.39 -31.29
N VAL A 445 14.12 -33.76 -30.02
CA VAL A 445 13.68 -34.99 -29.37
C VAL A 445 13.68 -34.77 -27.86
N ASP A 446 13.13 -35.72 -27.09
CA ASP A 446 13.22 -35.75 -25.62
C ASP A 446 14.70 -35.89 -25.21
N GLN A 447 15.24 -34.81 -24.63
CA GLN A 447 16.66 -34.65 -24.32
C GLN A 447 16.90 -34.28 -22.86
N ARG A 448 17.87 -34.97 -22.26
CA ARG A 448 18.37 -34.67 -20.92
C ARG A 448 19.63 -33.83 -21.01
N GLN A 449 19.75 -32.83 -20.15
CA GLN A 449 20.97 -32.04 -20.01
C GLN A 449 21.68 -32.34 -18.68
N MET A 450 23.02 -32.28 -18.70
CA MET A 450 23.83 -32.38 -17.48
C MET A 450 25.05 -31.47 -17.53
N THR A 451 25.09 -30.53 -16.59
CA THR A 451 26.20 -29.58 -16.41
C THR A 451 27.07 -30.06 -15.23
N ASN A 452 28.36 -30.30 -15.49
CA ASN A 452 29.25 -30.97 -14.55
C ASN A 452 30.37 -30.04 -14.08
N THR A 453 30.81 -30.20 -12.84
CA THR A 453 32.00 -29.56 -12.27
C THR A 453 32.91 -30.58 -11.58
N GLY A 454 34.23 -30.39 -11.71
CA GLY A 454 35.26 -31.27 -11.17
C GLY A 454 36.52 -31.33 -12.04
N PRO A 455 37.53 -32.14 -11.68
CA PRO A 455 37.55 -33.00 -10.49
C PRO A 455 37.90 -32.22 -9.21
N PHE A 456 37.39 -32.69 -8.07
CA PHE A 456 37.82 -32.26 -6.74
C PHE A 456 38.04 -33.48 -5.81
N ILE A 457 38.65 -33.25 -4.65
CA ILE A 457 38.81 -34.25 -3.58
C ILE A 457 37.69 -34.05 -2.57
N LEU A 458 36.95 -35.11 -2.25
CA LEU A 458 35.93 -35.09 -1.21
C LEU A 458 36.46 -35.83 0.03
N LYS A 459 36.95 -35.08 1.01
CA LYS A 459 37.49 -35.62 2.27
C LYS A 459 36.37 -36.02 3.23
N ARG A 460 36.65 -37.00 4.09
CA ARG A 460 35.71 -37.47 5.11
C ARG A 460 35.39 -36.33 6.08
N ASP A 461 34.10 -36.17 6.38
CA ASP A 461 33.52 -35.18 7.29
C ASP A 461 33.74 -33.70 6.88
N GLU A 462 34.34 -33.46 5.71
CA GLU A 462 34.47 -32.13 5.13
C GLU A 462 33.31 -31.87 4.16
N GLU A 463 32.64 -30.72 4.34
CA GLU A 463 31.50 -30.34 3.53
C GLU A 463 31.88 -29.43 2.36
N ASN A 464 31.27 -29.68 1.20
CA ASN A 464 31.38 -28.87 0.00
C ASN A 464 30.01 -28.27 -0.36
N GLU A 465 30.04 -27.19 -1.13
CA GLU A 465 28.85 -26.44 -1.52
C GLU A 465 28.84 -26.22 -3.04
N ILE A 466 27.66 -26.29 -3.64
CA ILE A 466 27.36 -25.87 -5.00
C ILE A 466 26.11 -25.01 -4.96
N VAL A 467 26.11 -23.90 -5.70
CA VAL A 467 24.95 -23.03 -5.90
C VAL A 467 24.67 -22.94 -7.39
N VAL A 468 23.42 -23.24 -7.77
CA VAL A 468 22.91 -23.06 -9.13
C VAL A 468 21.61 -22.25 -9.13
N ALA A 469 21.24 -21.63 -10.25
CA ALA A 469 19.86 -21.18 -10.48
C ALA A 469 19.23 -21.91 -11.64
N TYR A 470 17.91 -22.08 -11.51
CA TYR A 470 16.99 -22.48 -12.55
C TYR A 470 16.37 -21.20 -13.09
N VAL A 471 16.68 -20.90 -14.34
CA VAL A 471 16.31 -19.66 -15.04
C VAL A 471 15.37 -19.99 -16.18
N VAL A 472 14.21 -19.33 -16.23
CA VAL A 472 13.24 -19.52 -17.32
C VAL A 472 13.04 -18.21 -18.10
N GLY A 473 13.51 -18.17 -19.34
CA GLY A 473 13.41 -17.02 -20.22
C GLY A 473 12.33 -17.21 -21.28
N ARG A 474 11.32 -16.32 -21.34
CA ARG A 474 10.26 -16.38 -22.36
C ARG A 474 10.27 -15.12 -23.22
N GLY A 475 10.61 -15.29 -24.50
CA GLY A 475 10.61 -14.21 -25.50
C GLY A 475 9.40 -14.25 -26.43
N THR A 476 9.44 -13.45 -27.49
CA THR A 476 8.40 -13.38 -28.52
C THR A 476 8.49 -14.49 -29.56
N THR A 477 9.66 -15.13 -29.67
CA THR A 477 9.94 -16.30 -30.53
C THR A 477 10.70 -17.37 -29.74
N PRO A 478 10.76 -18.63 -30.22
CA PRO A 478 11.44 -19.71 -29.50
C PRO A 478 12.93 -19.41 -29.23
N LEU A 479 13.67 -18.88 -30.22
CA LEU A 479 15.08 -18.51 -30.05
C LEU A 479 15.26 -17.26 -29.17
N ASP A 480 14.29 -16.35 -29.18
CA ASP A 480 14.31 -15.17 -28.31
C ASP A 480 14.19 -15.55 -26.83
N GLY A 481 13.62 -16.73 -26.52
CA GLY A 481 13.68 -17.33 -25.18
C GLY A 481 15.10 -17.47 -24.64
N ILE A 482 16.09 -17.78 -25.50
CA ILE A 482 17.51 -17.86 -25.10
C ILE A 482 18.04 -16.48 -24.71
N THR A 483 17.73 -15.46 -25.51
CA THR A 483 18.12 -14.06 -25.20
C THR A 483 17.54 -13.64 -23.86
N LYS A 484 16.25 -13.90 -23.62
CA LYS A 484 15.60 -13.59 -22.34
C LYS A 484 16.19 -14.37 -21.17
N ALA A 485 16.51 -15.65 -21.35
CA ALA A 485 17.14 -16.45 -20.29
C ALA A 485 18.50 -15.87 -19.90
N ARG A 486 19.33 -15.47 -20.88
CA ARG A 486 20.63 -14.81 -20.63
C ARG A 486 20.48 -13.47 -19.88
N GLU A 487 19.50 -12.64 -20.25
CA GLU A 487 19.24 -11.36 -19.56
C GLU A 487 18.85 -11.58 -18.08
N ILE A 488 18.00 -12.57 -17.82
CA ILE A 488 17.57 -12.92 -16.46
C ILE A 488 18.73 -13.53 -15.66
N ASP A 489 19.55 -14.37 -16.31
CA ASP A 489 20.72 -15.02 -15.72
C ASP A 489 21.82 -14.04 -15.32
N ASP A 490 22.13 -13.05 -16.18
CA ASP A 490 23.04 -11.94 -15.85
C ASP A 490 22.55 -11.20 -14.58
N GLY A 491 21.23 -11.14 -14.40
CA GLY A 491 20.57 -10.68 -13.20
C GLY A 491 20.77 -11.56 -11.97
N ALA A 492 20.58 -12.86 -12.12
CA ALA A 492 20.82 -13.84 -11.06
C ALA A 492 22.27 -13.82 -10.57
N GLN A 493 23.23 -13.64 -11.49
CA GLN A 493 24.65 -13.46 -11.16
C GLN A 493 24.87 -12.21 -10.30
N ASN A 494 24.23 -11.08 -10.64
CA ASN A 494 24.31 -9.88 -9.82
C ASN A 494 23.71 -10.09 -8.41
N ILE A 495 22.58 -10.80 -8.31
CA ILE A 495 21.96 -11.14 -7.02
C ILE A 495 22.93 -12.00 -6.19
N PHE A 496 23.53 -13.03 -6.78
CA PHE A 496 24.51 -13.89 -6.12
C PHE A 496 25.74 -13.10 -5.66
N ASP A 497 26.34 -12.29 -6.53
CA ASP A 497 27.53 -11.47 -6.25
C ASP A 497 27.29 -10.44 -5.14
N LEU A 498 26.06 -9.93 -5.02
CA LEU A 498 25.63 -9.04 -3.95
C LEU A 498 25.20 -9.80 -2.69
N ASN A 499 25.62 -11.05 -2.53
CA ASN A 499 25.31 -11.92 -1.40
C ASN A 499 23.81 -12.18 -1.24
N PHE A 500 23.14 -12.48 -2.35
CA PHE A 500 21.70 -12.66 -2.45
C PHE A 500 20.87 -11.41 -2.07
N LEU A 501 21.44 -10.21 -2.24
CA LEU A 501 20.64 -8.99 -2.21
C LEU A 501 19.85 -8.90 -3.53
N ALA A 502 18.54 -9.05 -3.45
CA ALA A 502 17.63 -8.87 -4.59
C ALA A 502 16.88 -7.52 -4.47
N PRO A 503 16.53 -6.90 -5.62
CA PRO A 503 15.54 -5.83 -5.64
C PRO A 503 14.24 -6.35 -5.00
N SER A 504 13.86 -5.77 -3.86
CA SER A 504 12.62 -6.11 -3.16
C SER A 504 11.56 -5.04 -3.44
N PRO A 505 10.28 -5.38 -3.36
CA PRO A 505 9.23 -4.39 -3.26
C PRO A 505 9.25 -3.71 -1.87
N PRO A 506 8.53 -2.59 -1.69
CA PRO A 506 8.29 -2.05 -0.35
C PRO A 506 7.65 -3.10 0.58
N PRO A 507 7.73 -2.95 1.91
CA PRO A 507 7.00 -3.83 2.83
C PRO A 507 5.53 -3.96 2.42
N PRO A 508 4.91 -5.16 2.44
CA PRO A 508 3.50 -5.31 2.04
C PRO A 508 2.56 -4.44 2.90
N PRO A 509 1.66 -3.64 2.29
CA PRO A 509 0.71 -2.81 3.03
C PRO A 509 -0.21 -3.65 3.92
N GLN A 510 -0.30 -3.30 5.21
CA GLN A 510 -1.19 -3.98 6.15
C GLN A 510 -2.57 -3.34 6.11
N ILE A 511 -3.57 -4.09 5.64
CA ILE A 511 -4.91 -3.56 5.41
C ILE A 511 -5.88 -3.95 6.53
N THR A 512 -6.65 -2.97 6.99
CA THR A 512 -7.77 -3.13 7.90
C THR A 512 -9.07 -2.94 7.13
N LEU A 513 -9.92 -3.97 7.15
CA LEU A 513 -11.25 -3.93 6.54
C LEU A 513 -12.32 -3.77 7.60
N THR A 514 -13.19 -2.77 7.43
CA THR A 514 -14.39 -2.62 8.25
C THR A 514 -15.61 -2.44 7.35
N ALA A 515 -16.79 -2.87 7.81
CA ALA A 515 -18.01 -2.80 7.01
C ALA A 515 -19.19 -2.35 7.87
N GLY A 516 -19.85 -1.28 7.42
CA GLY A 516 -21.16 -0.85 7.91
C GLY A 516 -22.29 -1.68 7.32
N ASP A 517 -23.52 -1.20 7.46
CA ASP A 517 -24.69 -1.82 6.84
C ASP A 517 -24.75 -1.60 5.31
N ASP A 518 -24.14 -0.52 4.81
CA ASP A 518 -24.20 -0.07 3.41
C ASP A 518 -22.86 0.44 2.86
N PHE A 519 -21.75 0.24 3.58
CA PHE A 519 -20.41 0.58 3.09
C PHE A 519 -19.32 -0.38 3.59
N ILE A 520 -18.17 -0.33 2.93
CA ILE A 520 -16.92 -0.99 3.32
C ILE A 520 -15.81 0.08 3.35
N ASP A 521 -15.04 0.11 4.44
CA ASP A 521 -13.80 0.86 4.51
C ASP A 521 -12.60 -0.07 4.39
N ILE A 522 -11.63 0.40 3.60
CA ILE A 522 -10.32 -0.21 3.40
C ILE A 522 -9.31 0.82 3.90
N ILE A 523 -8.61 0.50 4.98
CA ILE A 523 -7.69 1.42 5.65
C ILE A 523 -6.30 0.78 5.71
N TRP A 524 -5.26 1.55 5.42
CA TRP A 524 -3.87 1.12 5.63
C TRP A 524 -2.99 2.31 6.01
N GLU A 525 -1.99 2.05 6.86
CA GLU A 525 -0.94 2.99 7.24
C GLU A 525 0.12 3.05 6.12
N THR A 526 0.82 4.18 5.98
CA THR A 526 1.70 4.43 4.84
C THR A 526 3.18 4.58 5.16
N LYS A 527 3.54 4.73 6.45
CA LYS A 527 4.91 5.07 6.89
C LYS A 527 5.97 4.13 6.30
N ASP A 528 5.82 2.82 6.48
CA ASP A 528 6.85 1.83 6.13
C ASP A 528 7.19 1.84 4.64
N GLN A 529 6.19 2.09 3.79
CA GLN A 529 6.41 2.24 2.36
C GLN A 529 6.97 3.63 2.02
N MET A 530 6.51 4.69 2.67
CA MET A 530 7.00 6.04 2.38
C MET A 530 8.50 6.20 2.69
N GLU A 531 8.99 5.53 3.75
CA GLU A 531 10.42 5.44 4.13
C GLU A 531 11.22 4.43 3.29
N TYR A 532 10.55 3.64 2.43
CA TYR A 532 11.20 2.55 1.72
C TYR A 532 12.26 3.03 0.72
N GLN A 533 13.48 2.52 0.93
CA GLN A 533 14.57 2.60 -0.01
C GLN A 533 15.35 1.27 -0.02
N ASN A 534 15.55 0.69 -1.19
CA ASN A 534 16.46 -0.45 -1.38
C ASN A 534 17.56 -0.05 -2.38
N LEU A 535 18.74 0.22 -1.82
CA LEU A 535 19.89 0.75 -2.55
C LEU A 535 20.97 -0.32 -2.70
N SER A 536 21.45 -0.48 -3.93
CA SER A 536 22.63 -1.28 -4.26
C SER A 536 23.58 -0.49 -5.18
N PRO A 537 24.76 -1.03 -5.51
CA PRO A 537 25.61 -0.45 -6.55
C PRO A 537 24.97 -0.39 -7.95
N THR A 538 23.93 -1.18 -8.22
CA THR A 538 23.32 -1.37 -9.54
C THR A 538 21.87 -0.84 -9.61
N TRP A 539 21.20 -0.60 -8.49
CA TRP A 539 19.85 -0.02 -8.45
C TRP A 539 19.60 0.88 -7.23
N ASN A 540 18.57 1.72 -7.33
CA ASN A 540 18.09 2.59 -6.26
C ASN A 540 16.55 2.55 -6.28
N MET A 541 15.97 1.56 -5.62
CA MET A 541 14.52 1.43 -5.49
C MET A 541 14.01 2.41 -4.46
N MET A 542 12.99 3.19 -4.82
CA MET A 542 12.25 4.02 -3.88
C MET A 542 10.76 3.81 -4.11
N PHE A 543 9.99 3.76 -3.02
CA PHE A 543 8.52 3.68 -3.11
C PHE A 543 7.97 4.86 -3.90
N GLU A 544 7.02 4.56 -4.79
CA GLU A 544 6.33 5.55 -5.61
C GLU A 544 4.82 5.56 -5.37
N GLY A 545 4.16 4.41 -5.22
CA GLY A 545 2.69 4.42 -5.13
C GLY A 545 2.03 3.10 -4.68
N TYR A 546 0.71 3.17 -4.54
CA TYR A 546 -0.17 2.05 -4.20
C TYR A 546 -1.22 1.81 -5.30
N GLN A 547 -1.66 0.56 -5.41
CA GLN A 547 -2.83 0.18 -6.19
C GLN A 547 -3.83 -0.58 -5.33
N LEU A 548 -5.09 -0.15 -5.36
CA LEU A 548 -6.20 -0.83 -4.70
C LEU A 548 -6.97 -1.67 -5.71
N TRP A 549 -7.12 -2.95 -5.42
CA TRP A 549 -7.77 -3.94 -6.27
C TRP A 549 -8.99 -4.57 -5.58
N ALA A 550 -10.04 -4.83 -6.36
CA ALA A 550 -11.17 -5.67 -5.98
C ALA A 550 -11.18 -6.96 -6.82
N PHE A 551 -11.65 -8.07 -6.24
CA PHE A 551 -11.75 -9.37 -6.90
C PHE A 551 -13.15 -9.96 -6.78
N LYS A 552 -13.58 -10.73 -7.79
CA LYS A 552 -14.84 -11.50 -7.73
C LYS A 552 -14.72 -12.77 -6.90
N THR A 553 -13.49 -13.21 -6.66
CA THR A 553 -13.13 -14.47 -5.98
C THR A 553 -12.00 -14.23 -5.00
N ASP A 554 -11.73 -15.21 -4.16
CA ASP A 554 -10.58 -15.28 -3.25
C ASP A 554 -9.28 -15.69 -3.95
N ILE A 555 -9.25 -15.68 -5.29
CA ILE A 555 -8.08 -16.01 -6.12
C ILE A 555 -7.48 -14.71 -6.67
N ASN A 556 -6.15 -14.54 -6.52
CA ASN A 556 -5.41 -13.32 -6.87
C ASN A 556 -5.03 -13.19 -8.36
N GLN A 557 -5.65 -13.99 -9.24
CA GLN A 557 -5.44 -13.96 -10.68
C GLN A 557 -6.40 -12.99 -11.37
N ASP A 558 -5.96 -12.35 -12.45
CA ASP A 558 -6.81 -11.38 -13.18
C ASP A 558 -7.96 -12.05 -13.96
N ILE A 559 -7.77 -13.30 -14.40
CA ILE A 559 -8.75 -14.09 -15.13
C ILE A 559 -8.95 -15.42 -14.41
N VAL A 560 -10.20 -15.75 -14.07
CA VAL A 560 -10.57 -17.06 -13.51
C VAL A 560 -11.72 -17.61 -14.35
N ASN A 561 -11.63 -18.87 -14.79
CA ASN A 561 -12.63 -19.51 -15.65
C ASN A 561 -12.97 -18.70 -16.93
N ASN A 562 -11.96 -18.11 -17.59
CA ASN A 562 -12.11 -17.23 -18.77
C ASN A 562 -12.99 -15.99 -18.53
N GLN A 563 -13.13 -15.53 -17.29
CA GLN A 563 -13.81 -14.30 -16.94
C GLN A 563 -12.89 -13.36 -16.18
N GLN A 564 -13.01 -12.06 -16.43
CA GLN A 564 -12.32 -11.03 -15.66
C GLN A 564 -12.71 -11.16 -14.18
N ASN A 565 -11.70 -11.39 -13.33
CA ASN A 565 -11.82 -11.57 -11.89
C ASN A 565 -11.39 -10.33 -11.12
N SER A 566 -10.38 -9.59 -11.59
CA SER A 566 -9.84 -8.40 -10.91
C SER A 566 -10.34 -7.07 -11.50
N LEU A 567 -10.36 -6.03 -10.68
CA LEU A 567 -10.64 -4.64 -11.06
C LEU A 567 -9.79 -3.69 -10.20
N MET A 568 -9.06 -2.77 -10.85
CA MET A 568 -8.36 -1.69 -10.15
C MET A 568 -9.35 -0.59 -9.77
N MET A 569 -9.44 -0.28 -8.48
CA MET A 569 -10.39 0.66 -7.89
C MET A 569 -9.80 2.06 -7.73
N ALA A 570 -8.52 2.13 -7.35
CA ALA A 570 -7.80 3.38 -7.14
C ALA A 570 -6.29 3.16 -7.30
N ILE A 571 -5.62 4.25 -7.69
CA ILE A 571 -4.17 4.39 -7.66
C ILE A 571 -3.81 5.60 -6.80
N TYR A 572 -2.72 5.49 -6.07
CA TYR A 572 -2.11 6.56 -5.27
C TYR A 572 -0.63 6.60 -5.59
N ASP A 573 -0.03 7.78 -5.63
CA ASP A 573 1.39 7.97 -5.89
C ASP A 573 1.93 9.14 -5.05
N LYS A 574 3.24 9.23 -4.90
CA LYS A 574 3.89 10.35 -4.22
C LYS A 574 3.64 11.63 -5.01
N SER A 575 3.27 12.70 -4.30
CA SER A 575 3.25 14.04 -4.87
C SER A 575 4.69 14.52 -5.11
N ASN A 576 5.20 14.26 -6.32
CA ASN A 576 6.59 14.52 -6.69
C ASN A 576 6.69 15.05 -8.15
N PHE A 577 7.85 14.88 -8.80
CA PHE A 577 8.10 15.34 -10.18
C PHE A 577 7.71 14.31 -11.25
N ILE A 578 7.26 13.12 -10.88
CA ILE A 578 6.87 12.05 -11.79
C ILE A 578 5.36 12.18 -12.04
N GLU A 579 4.97 12.31 -13.30
CA GLU A 579 3.57 12.22 -13.72
C GLU A 579 3.28 10.75 -14.08
N ASN A 580 3.23 10.39 -15.37
CA ASN A 580 3.03 8.99 -15.75
C ASN A 580 4.36 8.24 -15.84
N VAL A 581 4.35 6.98 -15.41
CA VAL A 581 5.49 6.06 -15.49
C VAL A 581 5.25 5.10 -16.64
N TYR A 582 6.24 5.03 -17.53
CA TYR A 582 6.26 4.10 -18.65
C TYR A 582 7.37 3.08 -18.45
N LYS A 583 7.32 2.00 -19.22
CA LYS A 583 8.36 0.97 -19.26
C LYS A 583 8.85 0.79 -20.67
N GLU A 584 10.16 0.87 -20.85
CA GLU A 584 10.80 0.50 -22.10
C GLU A 584 10.86 -1.03 -22.17
N ASN A 585 10.38 -1.56 -23.28
CA ASN A 585 10.49 -2.96 -23.63
C ASN A 585 11.86 -3.20 -24.26
N GLY A 586 12.68 -4.05 -23.62
CA GLY A 586 14.06 -4.32 -24.06
C GLY A 586 14.19 -5.00 -25.43
N GLU A 587 13.12 -5.60 -25.96
CA GLU A 587 13.12 -6.29 -27.26
C GLU A 587 12.79 -5.35 -28.41
N THR A 588 11.82 -4.47 -28.19
CA THR A 588 11.23 -3.61 -29.24
C THR A 588 11.71 -2.16 -29.15
N GLY A 589 12.27 -1.74 -28.01
CA GLY A 589 12.45 -0.34 -27.65
C GLY A 589 11.14 0.42 -27.49
N GLY A 590 10.01 -0.30 -27.46
CA GLY A 590 8.68 0.28 -27.26
C GLY A 590 8.54 0.81 -25.84
N ILE A 591 8.00 2.03 -25.69
CA ILE A 591 7.75 2.64 -24.39
C ILE A 591 6.24 2.58 -24.14
N GLU A 592 5.84 1.76 -23.17
CA GLU A 592 4.45 1.46 -22.84
C GLU A 592 4.10 2.00 -21.47
N LEU A 593 2.86 2.45 -21.26
CA LEU A 593 2.42 2.97 -19.98
C LEU A 593 2.41 1.83 -18.94
N LEU A 594 3.07 2.07 -17.80
CA LEU A 594 3.14 1.14 -16.69
C LEU A 594 2.22 1.59 -15.54
N TYR A 595 2.38 2.83 -15.08
CA TYR A 595 1.54 3.44 -14.05
C TYR A 595 1.06 4.82 -14.51
N ASP A 596 -0.26 5.03 -14.45
CA ASP A 596 -0.87 6.35 -14.62
C ASP A 596 -0.62 7.21 -13.38
N MET A 597 -0.46 8.52 -13.58
CA MET A 597 -0.49 9.49 -12.48
C MET A 597 -1.83 9.40 -11.75
N SER A 598 -1.79 9.40 -10.41
CA SER A 598 -3.02 9.39 -9.62
C SER A 598 -3.80 10.71 -9.74
N PRO A 599 -5.14 10.70 -9.54
CA PRO A 599 -5.93 11.93 -9.42
C PRO A 599 -5.36 12.85 -8.34
N PRO A 600 -5.51 14.19 -8.45
CA PRO A 600 -4.94 15.14 -7.47
C PRO A 600 -5.29 14.84 -6.01
N GLU A 601 -6.48 14.31 -5.74
CA GLU A 601 -6.94 13.90 -4.41
C GLU A 601 -6.23 12.66 -3.83
N ASN A 602 -5.53 11.89 -4.66
CA ASN A 602 -4.79 10.68 -4.28
C ASN A 602 -3.25 10.87 -4.31
N GLN A 603 -2.79 12.08 -4.62
CA GLN A 603 -1.37 12.45 -4.58
C GLN A 603 -0.91 12.59 -3.13
N LEU A 604 0.09 11.81 -2.74
CA LEU A 604 0.53 11.67 -1.35
C LEU A 604 1.66 12.65 -1.01
N ASP A 605 1.39 13.65 -0.18
CA ASP A 605 2.44 14.51 0.38
C ASP A 605 3.39 13.69 1.26
N SER A 606 4.66 13.64 0.86
CA SER A 606 5.66 12.85 1.58
C SER A 606 5.91 13.31 3.01
N ALA A 607 5.67 14.58 3.36
CA ALA A 607 5.81 15.05 4.73
C ALA A 607 4.70 14.55 5.65
N LEU A 608 3.48 14.38 5.11
CA LEU A 608 2.30 13.93 5.87
C LEU A 608 2.23 12.41 5.96
N TYR A 609 2.45 11.71 4.85
CA TYR A 609 2.23 10.26 4.78
C TYR A 609 3.42 9.42 5.28
N VAL A 610 4.56 10.03 5.60
CA VAL A 610 5.68 9.36 6.27
C VAL A 610 5.53 9.33 7.79
N ASP A 611 4.66 10.17 8.35
CA ASP A 611 4.48 10.32 9.78
C ASP A 611 3.61 9.18 10.36
N GLU A 612 4.04 8.59 11.47
CA GLU A 612 3.37 7.42 12.07
C GLU A 612 2.00 7.76 12.70
N GLU A 613 1.79 9.00 13.13
CA GLU A 613 0.56 9.42 13.79
C GLU A 613 -0.52 9.87 12.79
N THR A 614 -0.11 10.23 11.57
CA THR A 614 -1.00 10.84 10.56
C THR A 614 -1.00 10.12 9.22
N GLY A 615 0.02 9.33 8.87
CA GLY A 615 0.18 8.73 7.55
C GLY A 615 -0.69 7.50 7.31
N ARG A 616 -1.92 7.72 6.81
CA ARG A 616 -2.86 6.64 6.49
C ARG A 616 -3.83 7.00 5.37
N ILE A 617 -4.33 5.97 4.69
CA ILE A 617 -5.32 6.12 3.60
C ILE A 617 -6.59 5.38 3.98
N ARG A 618 -7.76 5.98 3.67
CA ARG A 618 -9.06 5.30 3.71
C ARG A 618 -9.72 5.36 2.33
N TYR A 619 -10.11 4.20 1.81
CA TYR A 619 -10.99 4.09 0.66
C TYR A 619 -12.34 3.51 1.08
N ARG A 620 -13.43 4.25 0.83
CA ARG A 620 -14.79 3.84 1.20
C ARG A 620 -15.61 3.45 -0.02
N ILE A 621 -16.24 2.28 0.04
CA ILE A 621 -17.06 1.70 -1.01
C ILE A 621 -18.50 1.60 -0.53
N PHE A 622 -19.46 2.10 -1.32
CA PHE A 622 -20.91 1.99 -1.03
C PHE A 622 -21.63 0.99 -1.95
N ASN A 623 -21.08 0.74 -3.13
CA ASN A 623 -21.69 -0.10 -4.17
C ASN A 623 -20.77 -1.25 -4.53
N ASP A 624 -21.33 -2.30 -5.12
CA ASP A 624 -20.57 -3.45 -5.60
C ASP A 624 -19.48 -2.99 -6.61
N PRO A 625 -18.19 -3.35 -6.40
CA PRO A 625 -17.10 -2.94 -7.28
C PRO A 625 -17.31 -3.32 -8.75
N PHE A 626 -17.96 -4.46 -9.03
CA PHE A 626 -18.15 -4.98 -10.38
C PHE A 626 -19.51 -4.62 -11.00
N ASP A 627 -20.47 -4.20 -10.17
CA ASP A 627 -21.73 -3.60 -10.63
C ASP A 627 -22.10 -2.39 -9.75
N PRO A 628 -21.59 -1.19 -10.09
CA PRO A 628 -21.82 0.02 -9.30
C PRO A 628 -23.28 0.46 -9.20
N SER A 629 -24.22 -0.21 -9.88
CA SER A 629 -25.66 0.05 -9.76
C SER A 629 -26.30 -0.66 -8.56
N ILE A 630 -25.59 -1.59 -7.93
CA ILE A 630 -26.05 -2.39 -6.80
C ILE A 630 -25.30 -1.93 -5.54
N PRO A 631 -25.99 -1.57 -4.45
CA PRO A 631 -25.34 -1.32 -3.16
C PRO A 631 -24.59 -2.55 -2.65
N VAL A 632 -23.60 -2.38 -1.78
CA VAL A 632 -22.97 -3.53 -1.12
C VAL A 632 -24.01 -4.40 -0.41
N ILE A 633 -23.85 -5.72 -0.52
CA ILE A 633 -24.89 -6.67 -0.12
C ILE A 633 -24.54 -7.33 1.22
N LYS A 634 -25.41 -7.15 2.22
CA LYS A 634 -25.26 -7.77 3.54
C LYS A 634 -25.16 -9.29 3.46
N GLY A 635 -24.14 -9.86 4.11
CA GLY A 635 -23.84 -11.30 4.14
C GLY A 635 -23.03 -11.81 2.94
N THR A 636 -22.70 -10.94 1.99
CA THR A 636 -21.83 -11.25 0.83
C THR A 636 -20.36 -10.98 1.17
N PRO A 637 -19.44 -11.91 0.86
CA PRO A 637 -18.01 -11.66 0.98
C PRO A 637 -17.52 -10.76 -0.16
N TYR A 638 -16.64 -9.81 0.17
CA TYR A 638 -15.90 -8.97 -0.76
C TYR A 638 -14.40 -9.18 -0.56
N TYR A 639 -13.67 -9.15 -1.67
CA TYR A 639 -12.25 -9.51 -1.73
C TYR A 639 -11.44 -8.32 -2.24
N PHE A 640 -10.46 -7.87 -1.46
CA PHE A 640 -9.65 -6.70 -1.76
C PHE A 640 -8.16 -6.99 -1.58
N ALA A 641 -7.31 -6.30 -2.33
CA ALA A 641 -5.87 -6.29 -2.11
C ALA A 641 -5.33 -4.87 -2.32
N VAL A 642 -4.31 -4.50 -1.56
CA VAL A 642 -3.51 -3.29 -1.80
C VAL A 642 -2.09 -3.75 -2.11
N SER A 643 -1.57 -3.39 -3.29
CA SER A 643 -0.15 -3.53 -3.61
C SER A 643 0.54 -2.18 -3.50
N SER A 644 1.82 -2.20 -3.16
CA SER A 644 2.70 -1.03 -3.28
C SER A 644 3.85 -1.33 -4.24
N TYR A 645 4.33 -0.30 -4.92
CA TYR A 645 5.43 -0.42 -5.88
C TYR A 645 6.52 0.62 -5.64
N ALA A 646 7.74 0.21 -5.98
CA ALA A 646 8.93 1.03 -6.00
C ALA A 646 9.51 1.10 -7.41
N LEU A 647 10.09 2.25 -7.76
CA LEU A 647 10.77 2.48 -9.02
C LEU A 647 12.27 2.51 -8.84
N ASN A 648 13.03 1.99 -9.81
CA ASN A 648 14.46 2.20 -9.87
C ASN A 648 14.78 3.61 -10.36
N TYR A 649 15.19 4.48 -9.46
CA TYR A 649 15.57 5.85 -9.82
C TYR A 649 16.80 5.91 -10.74
N ASN A 650 17.64 4.87 -10.76
CA ASN A 650 18.76 4.76 -11.70
C ASN A 650 18.32 4.39 -13.13
N SER A 651 17.12 3.83 -13.32
CA SER A 651 16.58 3.50 -14.65
C SER A 651 15.63 4.55 -15.20
N LEU A 652 15.30 5.59 -14.43
CA LEU A 652 14.37 6.64 -14.85
C LEU A 652 14.97 7.52 -15.94
N VAL A 653 14.26 7.64 -17.06
CA VAL A 653 14.59 8.52 -18.18
C VAL A 653 13.40 9.39 -18.55
N SER A 654 13.61 10.70 -18.68
CA SER A 654 12.54 11.64 -19.03
C SER A 654 12.07 11.46 -20.47
N ARG A 655 10.74 11.44 -20.70
CA ARG A 655 10.15 11.34 -22.05
C ARG A 655 10.21 12.63 -22.86
N SER A 656 10.47 13.77 -22.23
CA SER A 656 10.51 15.07 -22.91
C SER A 656 11.81 15.31 -23.72
N GLY A 657 12.78 14.38 -23.63
CA GLY A 657 13.94 14.29 -24.53
C GLY A 657 15.30 14.50 -23.84
N ALA A 658 16.39 14.22 -24.58
CA ALA A 658 17.75 14.32 -24.06
C ALA A 658 18.12 15.78 -23.69
N GLY A 659 18.61 15.97 -22.45
CA GLY A 659 19.08 17.27 -21.93
C GLY A 659 18.20 17.92 -20.86
N VAL A 660 17.11 17.27 -20.47
CA VAL A 660 16.25 17.64 -19.33
C VAL A 660 16.94 17.19 -18.04
N ALA A 661 16.92 18.03 -17.00
CA ALA A 661 17.60 17.72 -15.76
C ALA A 661 16.82 16.62 -15.00
N TRP A 662 17.53 15.78 -14.26
CA TRP A 662 16.90 14.89 -13.30
C TRP A 662 16.05 15.73 -12.33
N ALA A 663 14.80 15.33 -12.09
CA ALA A 663 13.79 16.02 -11.27
C ALA A 663 12.93 17.14 -11.92
N ASP A 664 12.94 17.28 -13.25
CA ASP A 664 11.92 18.12 -13.93
C ASP A 664 10.56 17.40 -13.96
N THR A 665 9.47 18.11 -13.66
CA THR A 665 8.12 17.52 -13.63
C THR A 665 7.70 17.00 -15.01
N GLY A 666 7.22 15.76 -15.09
CA GLY A 666 6.63 15.19 -16.32
C GLY A 666 6.64 13.67 -16.38
N ASP A 667 6.37 13.15 -17.59
CA ASP A 667 6.40 11.71 -17.88
C ASP A 667 7.82 11.11 -17.90
N TYR A 668 7.99 9.95 -17.25
CA TYR A 668 9.25 9.18 -17.22
C TYR A 668 9.06 7.76 -17.72
N TYR A 669 10.11 7.15 -18.25
CA TYR A 669 10.13 5.72 -18.53
C TYR A 669 11.28 5.02 -17.82
N LEU A 670 11.07 3.76 -17.44
CA LEU A 670 12.09 2.86 -16.91
C LEU A 670 12.84 2.24 -18.09
N SER A 671 14.12 2.54 -18.23
CA SER A 671 14.93 2.00 -19.33
C SER A 671 15.13 0.50 -19.18
N ALA A 672 15.08 -0.22 -20.30
CA ALA A 672 15.32 -1.66 -20.36
C ALA A 672 16.80 -2.02 -20.19
N GLU A 673 17.71 -1.04 -20.21
CA GLU A 673 19.14 -1.27 -19.92
C GLU A 673 19.39 -1.59 -18.45
N ALA A 674 18.47 -1.25 -17.55
CA ALA A 674 18.60 -1.53 -16.13
C ALA A 674 18.14 -2.95 -15.80
N PHE A 675 18.96 -3.69 -15.04
CA PHE A 675 18.62 -5.04 -14.55
C PHE A 675 17.31 -5.05 -13.74
N ALA A 676 17.16 -4.09 -12.83
CA ALA A 676 15.95 -3.90 -12.04
C ALA A 676 15.30 -2.59 -12.47
N GLN A 677 14.05 -2.63 -12.91
CA GLN A 677 13.32 -1.43 -13.37
C GLN A 677 12.33 -0.97 -12.30
N GLU A 678 11.59 -1.91 -11.72
CA GLU A 678 10.59 -1.69 -10.68
C GLU A 678 10.49 -2.93 -9.76
N ALA A 679 9.86 -2.76 -8.60
CA ALA A 679 9.48 -3.86 -7.73
C ALA A 679 8.11 -3.59 -7.12
N GLU A 680 7.18 -4.54 -7.23
CA GLU A 680 5.80 -4.44 -6.73
C GLU A 680 5.45 -5.65 -5.86
N ASN A 681 4.66 -5.43 -4.80
CA ASN A 681 4.17 -6.52 -3.96
C ASN A 681 3.21 -7.44 -4.72
N ILE A 682 3.25 -8.73 -4.36
CA ILE A 682 2.18 -9.67 -4.72
C ILE A 682 0.87 -9.20 -4.07
N ARG A 683 -0.23 -9.27 -4.82
CA ARG A 683 -1.57 -8.91 -4.33
C ARG A 683 -2.08 -9.97 -3.35
N THR A 684 -2.06 -9.65 -2.06
CA THR A 684 -2.62 -10.49 -0.98
C THR A 684 -4.09 -10.15 -0.77
N ILE A 685 -4.98 -11.13 -0.97
CA ILE A 685 -6.43 -10.94 -0.81
C ILE A 685 -6.81 -10.94 0.68
N SER A 686 -7.43 -9.85 1.12
CA SER A 686 -8.21 -9.81 2.36
C SER A 686 -9.70 -9.86 2.05
N THR A 687 -10.45 -10.53 2.95
CA THR A 687 -11.88 -10.77 2.77
C THR A 687 -12.67 -10.08 3.87
N ILE A 688 -13.80 -9.46 3.52
CA ILE A 688 -14.76 -8.91 4.48
C ILE A 688 -16.18 -9.32 4.12
N VAL A 689 -17.00 -9.68 5.11
CA VAL A 689 -18.43 -9.96 4.91
C VAL A 689 -19.24 -8.77 5.40
N VAL A 690 -19.98 -8.13 4.48
CA VAL A 690 -20.75 -6.92 4.81
C VAL A 690 -21.81 -7.24 5.87
N GLY A 691 -21.88 -6.39 6.89
CA GLY A 691 -22.76 -6.57 8.04
C GLY A 691 -22.33 -7.65 9.03
N GLU A 692 -21.10 -8.18 8.96
CA GLU A 692 -20.55 -9.07 10.01
C GLU A 692 -20.29 -8.30 11.31
N GLN A 693 -20.02 -6.99 11.23
CA GLN A 693 -19.84 -6.08 12.36
C GLN A 693 -21.17 -5.45 12.84
N LEU A 694 -22.31 -6.12 12.63
CA LEU A 694 -23.65 -5.59 12.94
C LEU A 694 -23.83 -5.12 14.38
N TYR A 695 -23.14 -5.76 15.33
CA TYR A 695 -23.21 -5.42 16.75
C TYR A 695 -22.14 -4.40 17.20
N THR A 696 -21.22 -4.03 16.30
CA THR A 696 -20.17 -3.03 16.51
C THR A 696 -19.92 -2.24 15.21
N PRO A 697 -20.94 -1.56 14.64
CA PRO A 697 -20.81 -0.94 13.33
C PRO A 697 -19.76 0.19 13.35
N PRO A 698 -19.04 0.41 12.24
CA PRO A 698 -18.23 1.61 12.08
C PRO A 698 -19.16 2.84 12.06
N VAL A 699 -18.73 3.92 12.71
CA VAL A 699 -19.56 5.11 12.86
C VAL A 699 -19.19 6.10 11.75
N LEU A 700 -20.18 6.50 10.94
CA LEU A 700 -20.00 7.60 9.97
C LEU A 700 -19.67 8.89 10.71
N VAL A 701 -19.12 9.88 9.99
CA VAL A 701 -18.89 11.21 10.55
C VAL A 701 -20.15 11.71 11.25
N GLN A 702 -20.04 11.99 12.55
CA GLN A 702 -21.15 12.47 13.35
C GLN A 702 -20.98 13.96 13.65
N PRO A 703 -22.07 14.74 13.62
CA PRO A 703 -22.01 16.14 14.00
C PRO A 703 -21.83 16.27 15.52
N ALA A 704 -21.08 17.29 15.92
CA ALA A 704 -21.03 17.80 17.28
C ALA A 704 -22.14 18.84 17.49
N ASN A 705 -22.56 19.01 18.74
CA ASN A 705 -23.56 20.02 19.07
C ASN A 705 -22.86 21.33 19.40
N GLN A 706 -23.21 22.41 18.72
CA GLN A 706 -22.86 23.77 19.14
C GLN A 706 -23.60 24.10 20.45
N VAL A 707 -22.83 24.40 21.49
CA VAL A 707 -23.34 24.71 22.84
C VAL A 707 -23.46 26.21 23.04
N THR A 708 -22.46 26.97 22.61
CA THR A 708 -22.43 28.45 22.61
C THR A 708 -21.71 28.97 21.37
N GLY A 709 -21.85 30.27 21.12
CA GLY A 709 -21.29 30.94 19.94
C GLY A 709 -22.33 31.14 18.83
N ALA A 710 -22.01 32.02 17.89
CA ALA A 710 -22.89 32.44 16.81
C ALA A 710 -22.44 31.93 15.44
N SER A 711 -21.26 31.28 15.38
CA SER A 711 -20.66 30.83 14.12
C SER A 711 -21.61 29.94 13.33
N THR A 712 -21.45 29.96 12.01
CA THR A 712 -22.20 29.10 11.09
C THR A 712 -21.49 27.77 10.84
N GLY A 713 -20.25 27.61 11.32
CA GLY A 713 -19.44 26.45 11.03
C GLY A 713 -19.88 25.22 11.80
N GLU A 714 -19.57 24.05 11.24
CA GLU A 714 -19.87 22.77 11.85
C GLU A 714 -18.60 22.06 12.38
N VAL A 715 -18.77 21.32 13.46
CA VAL A 715 -17.76 20.41 14.00
C VAL A 715 -18.35 19.01 13.99
N GLY A 716 -17.51 18.01 13.75
CA GLY A 716 -17.87 16.61 13.81
C GLY A 716 -16.68 15.74 14.22
N TYR A 717 -16.90 14.44 14.22
CA TYR A 717 -15.86 13.44 14.48
C TYR A 717 -16.04 12.22 13.59
N ASP A 718 -14.93 11.59 13.20
CA ASP A 718 -14.88 10.40 12.34
C ASP A 718 -14.18 9.28 13.12
N VAL A 719 -14.90 8.18 13.41
CA VAL A 719 -14.38 7.08 14.22
C VAL A 719 -13.59 6.13 13.34
N LEU A 720 -12.32 5.89 13.69
CA LEU A 720 -11.42 5.00 12.96
C LEU A 720 -11.14 3.71 13.75
N GLU A 721 -11.13 3.78 15.08
CA GLU A 721 -10.80 2.64 15.96
C GLU A 721 -11.80 2.51 17.12
N ASN A 722 -12.84 1.69 16.92
CA ASN A 722 -13.87 1.45 17.94
C ASN A 722 -13.32 0.95 19.28
N SER A 723 -12.23 0.17 19.27
CA SER A 723 -11.62 -0.40 20.49
C SER A 723 -10.88 0.62 21.36
N ALA A 724 -10.49 1.78 20.80
CA ALA A 724 -9.75 2.82 21.52
C ALA A 724 -10.68 3.84 22.21
N LEU A 725 -11.98 3.81 21.89
CA LEU A 725 -12.99 4.74 22.41
C LEU A 725 -13.13 4.66 23.95
N GLN A 726 -13.14 5.82 24.60
CA GLN A 726 -13.15 5.92 26.07
C GLN A 726 -14.53 6.04 26.72
N ASN A 727 -15.64 6.01 25.96
CA ASN A 727 -16.99 6.28 26.46
C ASN A 727 -17.07 7.64 27.19
N ALA A 728 -16.68 8.73 26.51
CA ALA A 728 -16.47 10.04 27.12
C ALA A 728 -17.19 11.17 26.38
N GLU A 729 -17.28 12.31 27.06
CA GLU A 729 -17.71 13.59 26.51
C GLU A 729 -16.49 14.45 26.15
N TYR A 730 -16.55 15.08 24.98
CA TYR A 730 -15.49 15.89 24.40
C TYR A 730 -15.96 17.31 24.14
N GLU A 731 -15.03 18.24 24.19
CA GLU A 731 -15.26 19.66 23.99
C GLU A 731 -14.23 20.23 23.02
N VAL A 732 -14.70 21.00 22.04
CA VAL A 732 -13.88 21.73 21.06
C VAL A 732 -14.11 23.22 21.25
N GLU A 733 -13.01 23.95 21.42
CA GLU A 733 -12.96 25.40 21.67
C GLU A 733 -12.08 26.08 20.63
N PHE A 734 -12.35 27.35 20.33
CA PHE A 734 -11.59 28.16 19.38
C PHE A 734 -10.83 29.29 20.08
N PHE A 735 -9.69 29.69 19.51
CA PHE A 735 -8.92 30.87 19.94
C PHE A 735 -8.18 31.51 18.77
N THR A 736 -7.93 32.82 18.83
CA THR A 736 -7.43 33.57 17.67
C THR A 736 -6.04 33.15 17.21
N ASN A 737 -5.86 33.00 15.89
CA ASN A 737 -4.54 32.85 15.27
C ASN A 737 -3.95 34.23 14.94
N THR A 738 -3.17 34.79 15.86
CA THR A 738 -2.55 36.12 15.68
C THR A 738 -1.40 36.14 14.67
N GLU A 739 -0.98 34.99 14.15
CA GLU A 739 0.09 34.89 13.14
C GLU A 739 -0.46 34.95 11.70
N SER A 740 -1.78 34.79 11.53
CA SER A 740 -2.44 34.85 10.23
C SER A 740 -2.71 36.30 9.79
N GLU A 741 -2.53 36.59 8.51
CA GLU A 741 -2.94 37.86 7.89
C GLU A 741 -4.47 37.92 7.68
N ASP A 742 -5.08 36.79 7.33
CA ASP A 742 -6.53 36.62 7.24
C ASP A 742 -7.11 36.23 8.60
N TYR A 743 -8.40 36.50 8.82
CA TYR A 743 -9.11 36.08 10.03
C TYR A 743 -9.13 34.56 10.11
N ALA A 744 -8.38 34.01 11.08
CA ALA A 744 -8.28 32.59 11.32
C ALA A 744 -8.28 32.30 12.83
N MET A 745 -8.79 31.12 13.16
CA MET A 745 -8.81 30.61 14.53
C MET A 745 -7.97 29.33 14.58
N PHE A 746 -7.34 29.07 15.72
CA PHE A 746 -6.96 27.73 16.11
C PHE A 746 -8.15 27.07 16.80
N TRP A 747 -8.20 25.74 16.74
CA TRP A 747 -9.07 24.95 17.62
C TRP A 747 -8.25 24.02 18.51
N LYS A 748 -8.85 23.67 19.65
CA LYS A 748 -8.31 22.72 20.62
C LYS A 748 -9.39 21.77 21.09
N MET A 749 -9.00 20.59 21.57
CA MET A 749 -9.94 19.57 22.03
C MET A 749 -9.56 18.99 23.38
N ARG A 750 -10.56 18.84 24.25
CA ARG A 750 -10.44 18.22 25.58
C ARG A 750 -11.41 17.06 25.75
N ASN A 751 -10.94 15.96 26.32
CA ASN A 751 -11.80 14.97 26.96
C ASN A 751 -12.23 15.54 28.32
N ILE A 752 -13.47 16.03 28.43
CA ILE A 752 -13.95 16.68 29.65
C ILE A 752 -14.37 15.66 30.72
N SER A 753 -14.54 14.39 30.36
CA SER A 753 -14.78 13.31 31.33
C SER A 753 -13.54 12.97 32.15
N THR A 754 -12.35 13.06 31.55
CA THR A 754 -11.06 12.80 32.22
C THR A 754 -10.29 14.07 32.58
N GLY A 755 -10.59 15.19 31.92
CA GLY A 755 -9.88 16.47 32.04
C GLY A 755 -8.66 16.60 31.12
N THR A 756 -8.38 15.60 30.28
CA THR A 756 -7.20 15.51 29.43
C THR A 756 -7.32 16.41 28.20
N LEU A 757 -6.30 17.22 27.93
CA LEU A 757 -6.17 17.97 26.68
C LEU A 757 -5.59 17.03 25.61
N LEU A 758 -6.30 16.85 24.51
CA LEU A 758 -5.93 15.92 23.43
C LEU A 758 -5.31 16.66 22.24
N VAL A 759 -5.83 17.85 21.92
CA VAL A 759 -5.28 18.76 20.91
C VAL A 759 -5.20 20.15 21.54
N ASP A 760 -4.06 20.84 21.43
CA ASP A 760 -3.85 22.16 22.05
C ASP A 760 -3.99 23.33 21.05
N SER A 761 -3.51 23.15 19.82
CA SER A 761 -3.55 24.17 18.76
C SER A 761 -3.51 23.51 17.38
N SER A 762 -4.64 23.50 16.68
CA SER A 762 -4.75 22.93 15.33
C SER A 762 -5.32 23.93 14.34
N GLU A 763 -4.76 23.93 13.13
CA GLU A 763 -5.23 24.67 11.94
C GLU A 763 -5.89 23.73 10.93
N THR A 764 -6.17 22.48 11.32
CA THR A 764 -6.69 21.46 10.40
C THR A 764 -8.21 21.53 10.34
N TYR A 765 -8.74 22.03 9.22
CA TYR A 765 -10.18 22.14 8.94
C TYR A 765 -10.56 21.17 7.82
N THR A 766 -11.15 20.02 8.17
CA THR A 766 -11.30 18.86 7.27
C THR A 766 -12.71 18.27 7.23
N LEU A 767 -13.71 18.96 7.78
CA LEU A 767 -15.10 18.51 7.65
C LEU A 767 -15.51 18.58 6.18
N GLY A 768 -15.98 17.44 5.64
CA GLY A 768 -16.33 17.29 4.22
C GLY A 768 -15.22 16.64 3.38
N GLU A 769 -14.01 16.50 3.91
CA GLU A 769 -12.92 15.79 3.24
C GLU A 769 -13.00 14.28 3.46
N THR A 770 -12.51 13.52 2.48
CA THR A 770 -12.41 12.05 2.54
C THR A 770 -11.13 11.58 3.23
N SER A 771 -10.07 12.41 3.22
CA SER A 771 -8.77 12.11 3.84
C SER A 771 -8.91 11.86 5.34
N VAL A 772 -8.13 10.92 5.87
CA VAL A 772 -8.09 10.55 7.29
C VAL A 772 -6.71 10.79 7.91
N SER A 773 -5.87 11.58 7.22
CA SER A 773 -4.47 11.80 7.57
C SER A 773 -4.30 12.81 8.71
N GLN A 774 -4.77 12.45 9.91
CA GLN A 774 -4.79 13.30 11.10
C GLN A 774 -4.48 12.48 12.35
N VAL A 775 -4.02 13.12 13.41
CA VAL A 775 -3.74 12.43 14.67
C VAL A 775 -5.02 11.80 15.24
N ILE A 776 -5.00 10.49 15.48
CA ILE A 776 -6.11 9.78 16.12
C ILE A 776 -6.07 10.06 17.61
N THR A 777 -7.15 10.62 18.14
CA THR A 777 -7.32 10.91 19.56
C THR A 777 -8.36 9.98 20.14
N GLU A 778 -7.95 9.06 21.01
CA GLU A 778 -8.87 8.13 21.69
C GLU A 778 -9.82 7.38 20.71
N GLY A 779 -9.34 7.02 19.52
CA GLY A 779 -10.02 6.19 18.52
C GLY A 779 -10.79 6.92 17.41
N PHE A 780 -10.75 8.25 17.37
CA PHE A 780 -11.40 9.06 16.34
C PHE A 780 -10.54 10.28 15.94
N ILE A 781 -10.90 10.92 14.83
CA ILE A 781 -10.35 12.22 14.43
C ILE A 781 -11.44 13.30 14.48
N THR A 782 -11.06 14.51 14.86
CA THR A 782 -11.96 15.67 14.91
C THR A 782 -12.02 16.33 13.55
N ARG A 783 -13.22 16.65 13.08
CA ARG A 783 -13.47 17.30 11.79
C ARG A 783 -14.07 18.68 12.04
N VAL A 784 -13.39 19.73 11.61
CA VAL A 784 -13.88 21.12 11.72
C VAL A 784 -14.11 21.65 10.31
N GLU A 785 -15.26 22.29 10.07
CA GLU A 785 -15.57 22.93 8.78
C GLU A 785 -14.71 24.16 8.58
N ASP A 786 -14.06 24.26 7.41
CA ASP A 786 -13.41 25.49 6.99
C ASP A 786 -14.47 26.49 6.53
N ILE A 787 -14.58 27.61 7.24
CA ILE A 787 -15.55 28.66 6.92
C ILE A 787 -14.84 29.99 6.74
N THR A 788 -15.24 30.71 5.69
CA THR A 788 -14.83 32.09 5.46
C THR A 788 -16.01 33.02 5.65
N THR A 789 -15.89 33.96 6.60
CA THR A 789 -16.92 34.98 6.88
C THR A 789 -17.38 35.67 5.61
N THR A 790 -18.69 35.70 5.42
CA THR A 790 -19.31 36.24 4.21
C THR A 790 -20.45 37.19 4.55
N ILE A 791 -20.29 38.45 4.18
CA ILE A 791 -21.35 39.47 4.18
C ILE A 791 -22.35 39.11 3.08
N GLY A 792 -23.62 38.98 3.48
CA GLY A 792 -24.68 38.46 2.64
C GLY A 792 -25.32 39.50 1.72
N GLN A 793 -26.45 39.11 1.12
CA GLN A 793 -27.25 40.01 0.30
C GLN A 793 -27.84 41.16 1.12
N PHE A 794 -28.08 42.30 0.47
CA PHE A 794 -28.67 43.48 1.12
C PHE A 794 -30.13 43.62 0.74
N ASP A 795 -31.00 43.85 1.73
CA ASP A 795 -32.45 43.93 1.52
C ASP A 795 -32.99 45.32 1.83
N TYR A 796 -33.71 45.94 0.90
CA TYR A 796 -34.42 47.20 1.13
C TYR A 796 -35.93 46.97 1.25
N GLN A 797 -36.54 47.43 2.34
CA GLN A 797 -37.97 47.30 2.59
C GLN A 797 -38.66 48.67 2.68
N PRO A 798 -39.78 48.87 1.95
CA PRO A 798 -40.40 47.91 1.02
C PRO A 798 -39.65 47.84 -0.31
N GLU A 799 -39.52 46.63 -0.88
CA GLU A 799 -38.79 46.37 -2.15
C GLU A 799 -39.26 47.24 -3.33
N SER A 800 -40.52 47.68 -3.32
CA SER A 800 -41.09 48.52 -4.37
C SER A 800 -40.66 50.00 -4.32
N SER A 801 -39.91 50.41 -3.30
CA SER A 801 -39.60 51.82 -3.01
C SER A 801 -38.10 52.12 -2.92
N VAL A 802 -37.26 51.31 -3.56
CA VAL A 802 -35.82 51.55 -3.68
C VAL A 802 -35.58 52.91 -4.37
N TRP A 803 -34.93 53.83 -3.66
CA TRP A 803 -34.69 55.21 -4.11
C TRP A 803 -33.24 55.46 -4.55
N TYR A 804 -32.36 54.51 -4.25
CA TYR A 804 -30.96 54.54 -4.67
C TYR A 804 -30.79 53.73 -5.96
N GLU A 805 -29.73 54.01 -6.71
CA GLU A 805 -29.40 53.25 -7.92
C GLU A 805 -29.06 51.80 -7.54
N PRO A 806 -29.82 50.80 -8.02
CA PRO A 806 -29.61 49.41 -7.62
C PRO A 806 -28.26 48.93 -8.15
N THR A 807 -27.39 48.49 -7.23
CA THR A 807 -26.14 47.81 -7.58
C THR A 807 -26.49 46.39 -8.00
N ASN A 808 -26.62 46.15 -9.32
CA ASN A 808 -27.04 44.83 -9.84
C ASN A 808 -26.01 43.71 -9.66
N THR A 809 -24.78 43.99 -9.23
CA THR A 809 -23.73 43.05 -8.78
C THR A 809 -22.45 43.85 -8.52
N GLU A 810 -21.73 43.51 -7.45
CA GLU A 810 -20.38 44.02 -7.06
C GLU A 810 -20.28 45.52 -6.72
N LEU A 811 -19.48 45.81 -5.69
CA LEU A 811 -19.11 47.15 -5.21
C LEU A 811 -18.55 48.00 -6.36
N ASP A 812 -19.16 49.15 -6.66
CA ASP A 812 -18.56 50.06 -7.64
C ASP A 812 -17.51 50.93 -6.96
N THR A 813 -16.26 50.46 -6.99
CA THR A 813 -15.11 51.17 -6.41
C THR A 813 -14.83 52.54 -7.05
N VAL A 814 -15.42 52.87 -8.20
CA VAL A 814 -15.28 54.17 -8.87
C VAL A 814 -16.28 55.19 -8.31
N PHE A 815 -17.50 54.76 -8.00
CA PHE A 815 -18.58 55.62 -7.49
C PHE A 815 -18.87 55.48 -5.99
N SER A 816 -18.20 54.54 -5.30
CA SER A 816 -18.43 54.24 -3.87
C SER A 816 -19.86 53.85 -3.55
N THR A 817 -20.54 53.11 -4.44
CA THR A 817 -21.90 52.61 -4.21
C THR A 817 -21.86 51.19 -3.64
N GLY A 818 -22.79 50.88 -2.72
CA GLY A 818 -22.90 49.59 -2.05
C GLY A 818 -22.39 49.61 -0.60
N VAL A 819 -22.25 48.42 -0.01
CA VAL A 819 -21.82 48.21 1.38
C VAL A 819 -20.38 47.70 1.40
N TYR A 820 -19.47 48.50 1.93
CA TYR A 820 -18.07 48.17 2.06
C TYR A 820 -17.78 47.65 3.46
N TYR A 821 -17.11 46.50 3.53
CA TYR A 821 -16.28 46.15 4.67
C TYR A 821 -14.87 46.67 4.43
N VAL A 822 -14.41 47.52 5.34
CA VAL A 822 -13.13 48.22 5.20
C VAL A 822 -12.00 47.54 5.99
N GLY A 823 -12.24 46.41 6.65
CA GLY A 823 -11.19 45.57 7.23
C GLY A 823 -10.36 44.87 6.16
N THR A 824 -9.30 44.20 6.57
CA THR A 824 -8.32 43.53 5.69
C THR A 824 -8.29 42.01 5.83
N ASP A 825 -9.08 41.45 6.74
CA ASP A 825 -8.97 40.09 7.27
C ASP A 825 -9.98 39.10 6.67
N ILE A 826 -10.81 39.53 5.70
CA ILE A 826 -11.69 38.63 4.93
C ILE A 826 -11.66 38.99 3.44
N PRO A 827 -11.99 38.07 2.51
CA PRO A 827 -11.91 38.33 1.06
C PRO A 827 -12.77 39.49 0.53
N GLN A 828 -13.85 39.83 1.24
CA GLN A 828 -14.73 40.97 0.92
C GLN A 828 -14.20 42.31 1.41
N GLY A 829 -13.11 42.33 2.20
CA GLY A 829 -12.41 43.54 2.64
C GLY A 829 -11.84 44.32 1.46
N ARG A 830 -12.24 45.59 1.31
CA ARG A 830 -11.82 46.44 0.19
C ARG A 830 -11.63 47.89 0.62
N ALA A 831 -10.60 48.53 0.09
CA ALA A 831 -10.44 49.99 0.17
C ALA A 831 -11.49 50.74 -0.68
N ILE A 832 -11.94 51.90 -0.20
CA ILE A 832 -12.89 52.76 -0.93
C ILE A 832 -12.13 53.83 -1.73
N ASN A 833 -11.90 53.57 -3.02
CA ASN A 833 -10.98 54.36 -3.87
C ASN A 833 -11.41 55.80 -4.13
N THR A 834 -12.71 56.13 -4.06
CA THR A 834 -13.17 57.51 -4.28
C THR A 834 -12.66 58.48 -3.20
N PHE A 835 -12.23 57.95 -2.05
CA PHE A 835 -11.79 58.74 -0.90
C PHE A 835 -10.25 58.83 -0.74
N GLY A 836 -9.43 58.19 -1.58
CA GLY A 836 -7.96 58.36 -1.55
C GLY A 836 -7.21 57.65 -2.68
N THR A 837 -5.94 58.03 -2.92
CA THR A 837 -5.06 57.38 -3.91
C THR A 837 -4.00 56.51 -3.23
N GLY A 838 -4.22 55.20 -3.15
CA GLY A 838 -3.29 54.21 -2.58
C GLY A 838 -4.04 53.14 -1.78
N SER A 839 -3.79 51.85 -2.06
CA SER A 839 -4.65 50.74 -1.64
C SER A 839 -4.52 50.32 -0.16
N SER A 840 -3.42 50.61 0.55
CA SER A 840 -3.20 50.13 1.92
C SER A 840 -3.56 51.12 3.04
N VAL A 841 -3.59 52.42 2.78
CA VAL A 841 -3.83 53.48 3.80
C VAL A 841 -5.31 53.83 4.03
N ASN A 842 -6.22 53.12 3.36
CA ASN A 842 -7.65 53.42 3.26
C ASN A 842 -8.56 52.31 3.83
N GLN A 843 -8.00 51.40 4.63
CA GLN A 843 -8.71 50.30 5.28
C GLN A 843 -8.49 50.36 6.80
N SER A 844 -9.42 49.82 7.57
CA SER A 844 -9.30 49.74 9.02
C SER A 844 -8.41 48.58 9.41
N GLU A 845 -7.48 48.86 10.33
CA GLU A 845 -6.61 47.88 10.97
C GLU A 845 -7.18 47.41 12.33
N TYR A 846 -8.39 47.86 12.70
CA TYR A 846 -9.01 47.57 13.99
C TYR A 846 -10.27 46.71 13.88
N ILE A 847 -11.12 46.98 12.88
CA ILE A 847 -12.30 46.13 12.67
C ILE A 847 -11.82 44.74 12.21
N SER A 848 -12.47 43.71 12.73
CA SER A 848 -12.19 42.31 12.38
C SER A 848 -13.49 41.52 12.22
N ALA A 849 -13.41 40.37 11.57
CA ALA A 849 -14.56 39.56 11.16
C ALA A 849 -15.47 39.17 12.35
N ASP A 850 -14.92 38.92 13.53
CA ASP A 850 -15.66 38.58 14.77
C ASP A 850 -16.59 39.69 15.26
N ARG A 851 -16.33 40.93 14.85
CA ARG A 851 -17.13 42.12 15.19
C ARG A 851 -18.27 42.38 14.21
N LEU A 852 -18.34 41.66 13.10
CA LEU A 852 -19.44 41.82 12.14
C LEU A 852 -20.77 41.36 12.74
N ARG A 853 -21.84 42.07 12.41
CA ARG A 853 -23.21 41.80 12.86
C ARG A 853 -24.18 42.04 11.72
N LYS A 854 -25.35 41.40 11.77
CA LYS A 854 -26.49 41.81 10.94
C LYS A 854 -26.97 43.20 11.38
N VAL A 855 -27.02 44.15 10.44
CA VAL A 855 -27.32 45.56 10.72
C VAL A 855 -28.48 46.07 9.88
N GLU A 856 -29.44 46.73 10.52
CA GLU A 856 -30.51 47.50 9.89
C GLU A 856 -30.20 49.00 9.90
N LEU A 857 -30.14 49.61 8.71
CA LEU A 857 -30.17 51.05 8.54
C LEU A 857 -31.62 51.51 8.34
N ARG A 858 -32.18 52.15 9.36
CA ARG A 858 -33.59 52.59 9.43
C ARG A 858 -33.69 54.07 9.08
N PHE A 859 -34.50 54.42 8.08
CA PHE A 859 -34.71 55.80 7.61
C PHE A 859 -35.97 56.42 8.20
N GLY A 860 -35.87 57.68 8.64
CA GLY A 860 -36.92 58.39 9.36
C GLY A 860 -37.00 59.89 9.07
N ALA A 861 -37.70 60.63 9.92
CA ALA A 861 -37.72 62.10 9.90
C ALA A 861 -36.29 62.70 10.02
N PRO A 862 -36.03 63.94 9.57
CA PRO A 862 -34.70 64.58 9.56
C PRO A 862 -33.92 64.59 10.88
N ASN A 863 -34.59 64.39 12.02
CA ASN A 863 -34.01 64.36 13.36
C ASN A 863 -34.22 63.01 14.07
N SER A 864 -34.29 61.91 13.29
CA SER A 864 -34.48 60.56 13.83
C SER A 864 -33.25 60.02 14.56
N GLY A 865 -32.06 60.48 14.17
CA GLY A 865 -30.80 60.11 14.79
C GLY A 865 -29.81 61.28 14.81
N LYS A 866 -28.62 61.03 15.36
CA LYS A 866 -27.47 61.93 15.26
C LYS A 866 -26.26 61.18 14.73
N ALA A 867 -25.42 61.85 13.95
CA ALA A 867 -24.23 61.25 13.35
C ALA A 867 -22.97 62.11 13.51
N TYR A 868 -21.81 61.47 13.56
CA TYR A 868 -20.50 62.10 13.51
C TYR A 868 -20.21 62.59 12.07
N ARG A 869 -19.99 63.89 11.92
CA ARG A 869 -19.82 64.57 10.64
C ARG A 869 -18.34 64.77 10.34
N TYR A 870 -17.87 64.23 9.21
CA TYR A 870 -16.48 64.36 8.75
C TYR A 870 -16.39 65.17 7.47
N ILE A 871 -15.45 66.12 7.41
CA ILE A 871 -15.33 67.04 6.28
C ILE A 871 -14.12 66.68 5.41
N ASN A 872 -14.38 66.41 4.14
CA ASN A 872 -13.35 66.25 3.13
C ASN A 872 -12.90 67.61 2.54
N ASN A 873 -11.58 67.82 2.43
CA ASN A 873 -10.96 68.96 1.72
C ASN A 873 -11.19 70.37 2.35
N TYR A 874 -11.08 70.53 3.68
CA TYR A 874 -11.11 71.84 4.36
C TYR A 874 -9.75 72.57 4.41
N ILE A 875 -9.72 73.89 4.72
CA ILE A 875 -8.49 74.72 4.69
C ILE A 875 -8.06 75.10 6.12
N GLY A 876 -7.31 74.19 6.76
CA GLY A 876 -6.51 74.50 7.96
C GLY A 876 -5.23 75.31 7.68
N PHE A 877 -4.57 75.79 8.73
CA PHE A 877 -3.15 76.18 8.68
C PHE A 877 -2.34 75.19 9.53
N PRO A 878 -1.48 74.33 8.94
CA PRO A 878 -1.16 74.21 7.51
C PRO A 878 -2.33 73.62 6.68
N GLN A 879 -2.34 73.86 5.36
CA GLN A 879 -3.38 73.36 4.44
C GLN A 879 -3.44 71.82 4.45
N ARG A 880 -4.63 71.26 4.74
CA ARG A 880 -4.86 69.81 4.83
C ARG A 880 -5.74 69.30 3.68
N ALA A 881 -5.18 69.29 2.45
CA ALA A 881 -5.85 68.72 1.28
C ALA A 881 -6.03 67.18 1.43
N ASN A 882 -7.16 66.65 0.97
CA ASN A 882 -7.57 65.23 1.11
C ASN A 882 -7.61 64.70 2.55
N ASN A 883 -7.93 65.58 3.51
CA ASN A 883 -8.14 65.20 4.91
C ASN A 883 -9.65 65.03 5.21
N TYR A 884 -9.99 64.16 6.17
CA TYR A 884 -11.35 63.79 6.57
C TYR A 884 -11.55 64.03 8.07
N THR A 885 -11.35 65.28 8.48
CA THR A 885 -11.38 65.64 9.90
C THR A 885 -12.80 65.76 10.40
N PHE A 886 -13.03 65.38 11.65
CA PHE A 886 -14.27 65.67 12.36
C PHE A 886 -14.62 67.16 12.31
N ALA A 887 -15.88 67.50 12.03
CA ALA A 887 -16.26 68.86 11.66
C ALA A 887 -16.01 69.90 12.77
N SER A 888 -15.95 69.50 14.04
CA SER A 888 -15.63 70.45 15.13
C SER A 888 -14.18 70.95 15.14
N ALA A 889 -13.30 70.39 14.31
CA ALA A 889 -11.94 70.90 14.10
C ALA A 889 -11.86 72.14 13.19
N ILE A 890 -12.95 72.43 12.46
CA ILE A 890 -13.01 73.52 11.49
C ILE A 890 -13.14 74.86 12.22
N THR A 891 -12.46 75.89 11.71
CA THR A 891 -12.39 77.20 12.38
C THR A 891 -13.21 78.26 11.64
N GLY A 892 -13.48 79.42 12.28
CA GLY A 892 -14.22 80.50 11.64
C GLY A 892 -13.57 81.05 10.35
N ALA A 893 -12.29 80.77 10.12
CA ALA A 893 -11.59 81.11 8.88
C ALA A 893 -12.02 80.24 7.68
N ASP A 894 -12.63 79.09 7.91
CA ASP A 894 -13.11 78.15 6.89
C ASP A 894 -14.54 78.47 6.39
N THR A 895 -15.23 79.42 7.05
CA THR A 895 -16.62 79.81 6.73
C THR A 895 -16.72 81.04 5.82
N VAL A 896 -15.59 81.58 5.35
CA VAL A 896 -15.52 82.76 4.47
C VAL A 896 -15.24 82.41 3.01
N VAL A 897 -16.02 82.99 2.10
CA VAL A 897 -15.85 82.86 0.64
C VAL A 897 -14.58 83.59 0.20
N ALA A 898 -13.50 82.85 -0.05
CA ALA A 898 -12.29 83.36 -0.67
C ALA A 898 -11.98 82.53 -1.93
N GLY A 899 -11.84 83.18 -3.08
CA GLY A 899 -11.30 82.56 -4.30
C GLY A 899 -12.16 81.50 -5.00
N GLY A 900 -13.48 81.45 -4.80
CA GLY A 900 -14.38 80.53 -5.54
C GLY A 900 -14.89 79.31 -4.75
N ASN A 901 -14.68 79.24 -3.43
CA ASN A 901 -15.15 78.14 -2.58
C ASN A 901 -16.41 78.50 -1.77
N PHE A 902 -17.27 77.52 -1.52
CA PHE A 902 -18.46 77.64 -0.66
C PHE A 902 -18.07 77.44 0.83
N PRO A 903 -18.79 78.07 1.79
CA PRO A 903 -18.51 77.97 3.22
C PRO A 903 -18.99 76.63 3.81
N ILE A 904 -18.27 76.09 4.81
CA ILE A 904 -18.75 74.95 5.61
C ILE A 904 -19.87 75.45 6.54
N GLY A 905 -21.05 74.82 6.44
CA GLY A 905 -22.28 75.19 7.15
C GLY A 905 -22.48 74.51 8.50
N ASN A 906 -23.67 74.72 9.10
CA ASN A 906 -24.10 74.23 10.42
C ASN A 906 -23.19 74.67 11.59
N TRP A 907 -23.15 75.99 11.83
CA TRP A 907 -22.23 76.63 12.79
C TRP A 907 -22.77 76.68 14.22
N ASP A 908 -21.97 76.24 15.20
CA ASP A 908 -22.20 76.47 16.62
C ASP A 908 -21.63 77.84 17.02
N VAL A 909 -22.52 78.84 17.08
CA VAL A 909 -22.17 80.21 17.48
C VAL A 909 -21.61 80.27 18.90
N ALA A 910 -21.98 79.34 19.79
CA ALA A 910 -21.55 79.38 21.19
C ALA A 910 -20.11 78.92 21.38
N ASN A 911 -19.64 77.97 20.56
CA ASN A 911 -18.30 77.38 20.66
C ASN A 911 -17.37 77.75 19.49
N ASP A 912 -17.81 78.63 18.58
CA ASP A 912 -17.06 79.14 17.41
C ASP A 912 -16.44 78.04 16.53
N ARG A 913 -17.24 77.00 16.27
CA ARG A 913 -16.90 75.84 15.43
C ARG A 913 -18.17 75.26 14.81
N PRO A 914 -18.12 74.42 13.75
CA PRO A 914 -19.32 73.74 13.28
C PRO A 914 -19.73 72.59 14.21
N PHE A 915 -21.02 72.26 14.19
CA PHE A 915 -21.52 71.06 14.84
C PHE A 915 -20.91 69.82 14.18
N GLY A 916 -20.16 69.04 14.96
CA GLY A 916 -19.60 67.76 14.55
C GLY A 916 -20.54 66.58 14.78
N PHE A 917 -21.50 66.72 15.68
CA PHE A 917 -22.54 65.71 15.93
C PHE A 917 -23.91 66.31 15.60
N VAL A 918 -24.49 65.89 14.48
CA VAL A 918 -25.62 66.58 13.83
C VAL A 918 -26.81 65.66 13.65
N ASP A 919 -28.02 66.23 13.58
CA ASP A 919 -29.25 65.49 13.33
C ASP A 919 -29.25 64.91 11.91
N VAL A 920 -29.61 63.62 11.78
CA VAL A 920 -29.67 62.90 10.50
C VAL A 920 -30.99 62.11 10.38
N PRO A 921 -31.43 61.82 9.14
CA PRO A 921 -32.65 61.07 8.91
C PRO A 921 -32.48 59.54 8.96
N PHE A 922 -31.38 59.02 9.51
CA PHE A 922 -31.12 57.58 9.57
C PHE A 922 -30.54 57.16 10.93
N THR A 923 -30.73 55.89 11.27
CA THR A 923 -30.11 55.23 12.43
C THR A 923 -29.66 53.84 12.01
N ALA A 924 -28.55 53.34 12.56
CA ALA A 924 -28.12 51.95 12.36
C ALA A 924 -28.39 51.14 13.63
N TRP A 925 -28.83 49.90 13.47
CA TRP A 925 -29.17 48.99 14.56
C TRP A 925 -28.56 47.64 14.30
N VAL A 926 -27.86 47.07 15.28
CA VAL A 926 -27.66 45.63 15.31
C VAL A 926 -29.03 44.99 15.51
N VAL A 927 -29.37 44.06 14.61
CA VAL A 927 -30.57 43.22 14.72
C VAL A 927 -30.11 41.84 14.31
N ASP A 928 -29.45 41.16 15.24
CA ASP A 928 -28.74 39.92 14.98
C ASP A 928 -29.31 38.80 15.84
N GLU A 929 -30.08 37.92 15.19
CA GLU A 929 -30.77 36.84 15.87
C GLU A 929 -29.83 35.72 16.33
N ARG A 930 -28.60 35.63 15.80
CA ARG A 930 -27.61 34.60 16.19
C ARG A 930 -26.86 35.01 17.45
N TYR A 931 -26.55 36.30 17.59
CA TYR A 931 -25.98 36.83 18.83
C TYR A 931 -27.03 37.18 19.90
N ASP A 932 -28.33 37.16 19.56
CA ASP A 932 -29.44 37.63 20.41
C ASP A 932 -29.26 39.10 20.85
N GLU A 933 -28.85 39.95 19.89
CA GLU A 933 -28.51 41.35 20.11
C GLU A 933 -29.43 42.28 19.32
N GLU A 934 -30.03 43.26 20.01
CA GLU A 934 -30.70 44.40 19.39
C GLU A 934 -30.32 45.71 20.09
N TYR A 935 -29.52 46.54 19.42
CA TYR A 935 -29.12 47.85 19.94
C TYR A 935 -28.74 48.83 18.82
N GLN A 936 -28.86 50.12 19.11
CA GLN A 936 -28.51 51.17 18.16
C GLN A 936 -27.00 51.39 18.11
N LEU A 937 -26.44 51.58 16.92
CA LEU A 937 -25.03 51.87 16.67
C LEU A 937 -24.78 53.37 16.46
N ALA A 938 -23.57 53.80 16.81
CA ALA A 938 -23.02 55.08 16.42
C ALA A 938 -22.84 55.11 14.89
N VAL A 939 -23.24 56.23 14.28
CA VAL A 939 -23.12 56.42 12.84
C VAL A 939 -22.38 57.71 12.53
N GLY A 940 -21.73 57.75 11.38
CA GLY A 940 -21.11 58.95 10.83
C GLY A 940 -21.48 59.15 9.37
N PHE A 941 -21.15 60.31 8.83
CA PHE A 941 -21.16 60.53 7.39
C PHE A 941 -20.08 61.52 6.97
N VAL A 942 -19.69 61.43 5.71
CA VAL A 942 -18.70 62.33 5.10
C VAL A 942 -19.43 63.41 4.32
N GLU A 943 -18.90 64.64 4.31
CA GLU A 943 -19.32 65.67 3.37
C GLU A 943 -18.11 66.23 2.64
N LYS A 944 -18.27 66.43 1.33
CA LYS A 944 -17.23 67.02 0.52
C LYS A 944 -17.38 68.52 0.43
N ARG A 945 -16.30 69.24 0.67
CA ARG A 945 -16.28 70.67 0.39
C ARG A 945 -16.48 70.94 -1.09
N THR A 946 -17.32 71.93 -1.41
CA THR A 946 -17.46 72.45 -2.77
C THR A 946 -16.17 73.17 -3.21
N THR A 947 -15.56 72.69 -4.28
CA THR A 947 -14.37 73.28 -4.93
C THR A 947 -14.51 73.23 -6.45
N GLU A 948 -13.60 73.86 -7.20
CA GLU A 948 -13.58 73.72 -8.68
C GLU A 948 -13.44 72.25 -9.14
N LEU A 949 -12.81 71.40 -8.32
CA LEU A 949 -12.63 69.96 -8.59
C LEU A 949 -13.83 69.13 -8.13
N ASN A 950 -14.63 69.64 -7.18
CA ASN A 950 -15.80 68.97 -6.59
C ASN A 950 -17.00 69.93 -6.58
N PRO A 951 -17.60 70.24 -7.75
CA PRO A 951 -18.67 71.24 -7.85
C PRO A 951 -19.99 70.80 -7.20
N GLN A 952 -20.14 69.49 -6.92
CA GLN A 952 -21.33 68.89 -6.29
C GLN A 952 -21.19 68.72 -4.76
N GLY A 953 -20.04 69.04 -4.17
CA GLY A 953 -19.90 69.00 -2.71
C GLY A 953 -20.80 70.04 -2.04
N ASN A 954 -21.42 69.72 -0.91
CA ASN A 954 -22.31 70.62 -0.18
C ASN A 954 -22.18 70.41 1.34
N PRO A 955 -21.14 70.94 2.00
CA PRO A 955 -20.89 70.69 3.41
C PRO A 955 -21.81 71.53 4.30
N ASP A 956 -23.12 71.31 4.26
CA ASP A 956 -24.12 72.11 4.98
C ASP A 956 -24.59 71.48 6.30
N GLY A 957 -24.18 70.24 6.58
CA GLY A 957 -24.50 69.49 7.79
C GLY A 957 -25.81 68.70 7.68
N ILE A 958 -26.38 68.57 6.49
CA ILE A 958 -27.55 67.77 6.17
C ILE A 958 -27.09 66.65 5.24
N TRP A 959 -27.30 65.40 5.65
CA TRP A 959 -26.98 64.27 4.79
C TRP A 959 -27.88 64.24 3.53
N ASP A 960 -27.26 64.43 2.37
CA ASP A 960 -27.81 64.31 1.02
C ASP A 960 -26.75 63.66 0.08
N PRO A 961 -26.88 62.36 -0.23
CA PRO A 961 -25.92 61.67 -1.10
C PRO A 961 -25.95 62.10 -2.57
N ALA A 962 -26.96 62.88 -2.99
CA ALA A 962 -27.20 63.29 -4.38
C ALA A 962 -27.30 62.10 -5.37
N ASP A 963 -27.41 62.42 -6.67
CA ASP A 963 -27.37 61.45 -7.77
C ASP A 963 -25.92 61.14 -8.25
N SER A 964 -24.92 61.55 -7.47
CA SER A 964 -23.49 61.35 -7.74
C SER A 964 -22.70 61.31 -6.43
N LEU A 965 -22.47 60.12 -5.87
CA LEU A 965 -21.68 59.93 -4.64
C LEU A 965 -20.23 60.37 -4.79
N LYS A 966 -19.66 60.23 -5.99
CA LYS A 966 -18.32 60.75 -6.30
C LYS A 966 -18.23 62.27 -6.14
N GLY A 967 -19.33 62.95 -6.45
CA GLY A 967 -19.47 64.41 -6.36
C GLY A 967 -19.76 64.90 -4.95
N SER A 968 -20.79 64.33 -4.29
CA SER A 968 -21.24 64.70 -2.95
C SER A 968 -20.28 64.21 -1.86
N GLY A 969 -19.75 62.99 -2.02
CA GLY A 969 -18.90 62.30 -1.06
C GLY A 969 -19.64 61.71 0.13
N GLU A 970 -20.98 61.72 0.14
CA GLU A 970 -21.76 61.43 1.36
C GLU A 970 -22.14 59.97 1.52
N VAL A 971 -21.18 59.19 2.04
CA VAL A 971 -21.40 57.83 2.51
C VAL A 971 -21.80 57.83 3.98
N ILE A 972 -22.58 56.83 4.37
CA ILE A 972 -22.90 56.53 5.77
C ILE A 972 -21.81 55.61 6.31
N ILE A 973 -21.35 55.88 7.52
CA ILE A 973 -20.39 55.05 8.24
C ILE A 973 -21.13 54.46 9.45
N ILE A 974 -21.07 53.15 9.59
CA ILE A 974 -21.66 52.41 10.71
C ILE A 974 -20.50 51.91 11.56
N PHE A 975 -20.36 52.45 12.76
CA PHE A 975 -19.28 52.09 13.68
C PHE A 975 -19.70 50.92 14.57
N ASP A 976 -18.74 50.04 14.91
CA ASP A 976 -18.85 49.05 15.99
C ASP A 976 -18.77 49.71 17.38
N SER A 977 -19.59 50.75 17.59
CA SER A 977 -19.72 51.48 18.85
C SER A 977 -21.21 51.65 19.15
N PRO A 978 -21.71 51.39 20.37
CA PRO A 978 -23.10 51.64 20.73
C PRO A 978 -23.47 53.12 20.54
N TYR A 979 -24.72 53.44 20.23
CA TYR A 979 -25.17 54.83 20.07
C TYR A 979 -25.09 55.62 21.38
N ASP A 980 -24.49 56.81 21.34
CA ASP A 980 -24.52 57.80 22.42
C ASP A 980 -25.24 59.08 21.96
N PRO A 981 -26.40 59.44 22.55
CA PRO A 981 -27.14 60.63 22.17
C PRO A 981 -26.40 61.95 22.44
N GLU A 982 -25.37 61.95 23.29
CA GLU A 982 -24.54 63.12 23.58
C GLU A 982 -23.26 63.19 22.70
N GLY A 983 -22.98 62.15 21.91
CA GLY A 983 -21.80 62.11 21.04
C GLY A 983 -20.48 61.94 21.79
N GLY A 984 -20.46 61.17 22.88
CA GLY A 984 -19.32 61.02 23.80
C GLY A 984 -18.20 60.07 23.33
N HIS A 985 -18.24 59.54 22.11
CA HIS A 985 -17.20 58.65 21.57
C HIS A 985 -16.00 59.47 21.11
N MET A 986 -15.10 59.76 22.06
CA MET A 986 -13.91 60.55 21.80
C MET A 986 -12.96 59.90 20.79
N GLU A 987 -13.00 58.58 20.63
CA GLU A 987 -12.28 57.86 19.59
C GLU A 987 -12.79 58.17 18.17
N LEU A 988 -14.07 58.54 18.04
CA LEU A 988 -14.70 58.92 16.76
C LEU A 988 -14.63 60.42 16.51
N SER A 989 -14.68 61.26 17.54
CA SER A 989 -14.68 62.73 17.40
C SER A 989 -13.31 63.38 17.62
N GLY A 990 -12.49 62.82 18.50
CA GLY A 990 -11.44 63.57 19.20
C GLY A 990 -12.03 64.57 20.20
N GLY A 991 -11.20 65.46 20.73
CA GLY A 991 -11.60 66.47 21.70
C GLY A 991 -10.43 67.03 22.50
N ASP A 992 -10.74 67.51 23.70
CA ASP A 992 -9.77 68.02 24.65
C ASP A 992 -9.27 66.90 25.56
N PHE A 993 -7.97 66.62 25.53
CA PHE A 993 -7.32 65.59 26.33
C PHE A 993 -6.52 66.19 27.47
N GLU A 994 -6.75 65.72 28.69
CA GLU A 994 -6.01 66.17 29.87
C GLU A 994 -4.66 65.44 29.97
N THR A 995 -3.55 66.18 29.88
CA THR A 995 -2.20 65.65 30.12
C THR A 995 -1.59 66.26 31.39
N PRO A 996 -0.54 65.66 31.98
CA PRO A 996 0.26 66.31 33.02
C PRO A 996 0.81 67.69 32.65
N GLY A 997 0.93 68.01 31.35
CA GLY A 997 1.37 69.30 30.81
C GLY A 997 0.26 70.33 30.61
N GLY A 998 -1.01 69.93 30.71
CA GLY A 998 -2.20 70.74 30.45
C GLY A 998 -3.14 70.09 29.43
N THR A 999 -4.28 70.71 29.19
CA THR A 999 -5.26 70.24 28.19
C THR A 999 -4.71 70.43 26.76
N GLU A 1000 -4.72 69.36 25.96
CA GLU A 1000 -4.35 69.37 24.54
C GLU A 1000 -5.54 68.96 23.67
N THR A 1001 -5.92 69.80 22.70
CA THR A 1001 -7.02 69.51 21.78
C THR A 1001 -6.53 68.74 20.56
N VAL A 1002 -7.06 67.53 20.35
CA VAL A 1002 -6.75 66.68 19.19
C VAL A 1002 -8.06 66.20 18.57
N TRP A 1003 -8.26 66.47 17.28
CA TRP A 1003 -9.48 66.08 16.56
C TRP A 1003 -9.25 64.83 15.73
N SER A 1004 -10.27 63.97 15.64
CA SER A 1004 -10.17 62.74 14.86
C SER A 1004 -10.11 63.02 13.36
N VAL A 1005 -9.43 62.13 12.66
CA VAL A 1005 -9.31 62.12 11.20
C VAL A 1005 -9.68 60.73 10.72
N LEU A 1006 -10.69 60.62 9.87
CA LEU A 1006 -11.24 59.36 9.41
C LEU A 1006 -10.25 58.55 8.54
N LEU A 1007 -9.55 59.19 7.60
CA LEU A 1007 -8.61 58.51 6.69
C LEU A 1007 -7.17 58.98 6.91
N LYS A 1008 -6.27 58.06 7.24
CA LYS A 1008 -4.88 58.35 7.61
C LYS A 1008 -3.94 58.43 6.39
N LEU A 1009 -4.31 59.25 5.39
CA LEU A 1009 -3.68 59.27 4.06
C LEU A 1009 -2.30 59.96 3.93
N ASN A 1010 -1.77 60.71 4.92
CA ASN A 1010 -0.48 61.44 4.85
C ASN A 1010 0.20 61.64 6.23
N PHE A 1011 1.54 61.64 6.28
CA PHE A 1011 2.32 61.88 7.52
C PHE A 1011 2.05 63.27 8.12
N GLY A 1012 1.39 63.33 9.29
CA GLY A 1012 1.19 64.56 10.06
C GLY A 1012 -0.19 64.72 10.72
N PHE A 1013 -0.89 63.63 11.06
CA PHE A 1013 -2.08 63.70 11.90
C PHE A 1013 -1.68 63.78 13.36
N ASP A 1014 -2.48 64.48 14.14
CA ASP A 1014 -2.30 64.61 15.57
C ASP A 1014 -2.80 63.31 16.22
N GLU A 1015 -1.90 62.54 16.81
CA GLU A 1015 -2.25 61.39 17.65
C GLU A 1015 -2.73 61.88 19.01
N ILE A 1016 -3.55 61.08 19.68
CA ILE A 1016 -3.90 61.35 21.08
C ILE A 1016 -2.61 61.35 21.90
N PRO A 1017 -2.35 62.35 22.78
CA PRO A 1017 -1.14 62.38 23.59
C PRO A 1017 -0.93 61.07 24.34
N ALA A 1018 0.32 60.58 24.36
CA ALA A 1018 0.65 59.30 24.98
C ALA A 1018 0.39 59.30 26.50
N ASP A 1019 0.39 60.48 27.13
CA ASP A 1019 0.14 60.71 28.55
C ASP A 1019 -1.26 61.28 28.85
N ALA A 1020 -2.18 61.25 27.88
CA ALA A 1020 -3.58 61.64 28.08
C ALA A 1020 -4.27 60.75 29.13
N VAL A 1021 -4.95 61.37 30.09
CA VAL A 1021 -5.68 60.69 31.17
C VAL A 1021 -7.15 60.50 30.80
N GLY A 1022 -7.71 59.33 31.07
CA GLY A 1022 -9.15 59.05 30.89
C GLY A 1022 -9.53 58.49 29.52
N ILE A 1023 -8.56 58.09 28.70
CA ILE A 1023 -8.76 57.32 27.47
C ILE A 1023 -8.17 55.91 27.59
N THR A 1024 -8.85 54.92 27.02
CA THR A 1024 -8.39 53.53 27.00
C THR A 1024 -7.45 53.25 25.82
N ASP A 1025 -6.66 52.18 25.93
CA ASP A 1025 -5.81 51.72 24.82
C ASP A 1025 -6.66 51.29 23.60
N GLU A 1026 -7.83 50.72 23.85
CA GLU A 1026 -8.81 50.37 22.81
C GLU A 1026 -9.27 51.61 22.04
N GLN A 1027 -9.73 52.64 22.75
CA GLN A 1027 -10.14 53.91 22.13
C GLN A 1027 -9.01 54.57 21.34
N ARG A 1028 -7.76 54.43 21.81
CA ARG A 1028 -6.58 54.91 21.10
C ARG A 1028 -6.33 54.12 19.82
N ALA A 1029 -6.45 52.79 19.85
CA ALA A 1029 -6.32 51.93 18.69
C ALA A 1029 -7.40 52.26 17.63
N ILE A 1030 -8.65 52.40 18.06
CA ILE A 1030 -9.77 52.85 17.21
C ILE A 1030 -9.45 54.21 16.59
N PHE A 1031 -9.10 55.22 17.40
CA PHE A 1031 -8.79 56.58 16.91
C PHE A 1031 -7.67 56.61 15.87
N ASN A 1032 -6.67 55.74 16.01
CA ASN A 1032 -5.52 55.67 15.13
C ASN A 1032 -5.79 54.86 13.85
N SER A 1033 -6.80 54.00 13.83
CA SER A 1033 -7.19 53.23 12.64
C SER A 1033 -7.88 54.09 11.58
N SER A 1034 -7.58 53.84 10.30
CA SER A 1034 -8.36 54.38 9.17
C SER A 1034 -9.78 53.82 9.22
N TRP A 1035 -10.79 54.64 8.95
CA TRP A 1035 -12.21 54.31 9.20
C TRP A 1035 -12.55 53.94 10.65
N PHE A 1036 -11.65 54.13 11.62
CA PHE A 1036 -11.85 53.76 13.02
C PHE A 1036 -12.25 52.28 13.16
N ASN A 1037 -13.34 51.99 13.86
CA ASN A 1037 -13.98 50.68 13.97
C ASN A 1037 -15.21 50.57 13.07
N ALA A 1038 -15.20 51.18 11.88
CA ALA A 1038 -16.33 51.07 10.95
C ALA A 1038 -16.57 49.61 10.56
N MET A 1039 -17.74 49.09 10.98
CA MET A 1039 -18.23 47.77 10.61
C MET A 1039 -18.64 47.77 9.14
N TYR A 1040 -19.40 48.79 8.71
CA TYR A 1040 -19.84 48.96 7.33
C TYR A 1040 -19.76 50.41 6.90
N VAL A 1041 -19.37 50.65 5.65
CA VAL A 1041 -19.50 51.95 4.98
C VAL A 1041 -20.48 51.80 3.83
N VAL A 1042 -21.58 52.55 3.88
CA VAL A 1042 -22.73 52.38 2.99
C VAL A 1042 -22.87 53.58 2.07
N GLY A 1043 -22.73 53.35 0.76
CA GLY A 1043 -22.93 54.35 -0.27
C GLY A 1043 -24.25 54.16 -1.02
N LEU A 1044 -25.20 55.06 -0.78
CA LEU A 1044 -26.53 55.06 -1.40
C LEU A 1044 -26.69 56.23 -2.37
N GLN A 1045 -26.25 56.07 -3.62
CA GLN A 1045 -26.43 57.07 -4.67
C GLN A 1045 -27.90 57.13 -5.08
N ARG A 1046 -28.53 58.31 -5.12
CA ARG A 1046 -29.91 58.45 -5.58
C ARG A 1046 -30.03 57.98 -7.03
N GLU A 1047 -31.12 57.29 -7.37
CA GLU A 1047 -31.40 56.90 -8.76
C GLU A 1047 -31.50 58.12 -9.70
N ASN A 1048 -31.99 59.25 -9.16
CA ASN A 1048 -32.04 60.55 -9.82
C ASN A 1048 -32.24 61.67 -8.78
N GLU A 1049 -32.16 62.93 -9.20
CA GLU A 1049 -32.31 64.12 -8.35
C GLU A 1049 -33.62 64.18 -7.53
N ASN A 1050 -34.67 63.44 -7.89
CA ASN A 1050 -35.96 63.42 -7.20
C ASN A 1050 -36.19 62.15 -6.36
N ALA A 1051 -35.30 61.16 -6.42
CA ALA A 1051 -35.43 59.91 -5.70
C ALA A 1051 -34.90 60.05 -4.27
N PHE A 1052 -35.73 59.76 -3.28
CA PHE A 1052 -35.33 59.74 -1.86
C PHE A 1052 -36.17 58.73 -1.07
N PHE A 1053 -35.67 58.30 0.09
CA PHE A 1053 -36.37 57.34 0.94
C PHE A 1053 -37.72 57.88 1.44
N THR A 1054 -38.59 56.97 1.85
CA THR A 1054 -39.79 57.28 2.63
C THR A 1054 -39.54 57.01 4.12
N GLU A 1055 -40.11 57.82 5.00
CA GLU A 1055 -40.05 57.59 6.45
C GLU A 1055 -40.61 56.20 6.79
N GLY A 1056 -39.79 55.36 7.44
CA GLY A 1056 -40.09 53.97 7.76
C GLY A 1056 -39.39 52.93 6.89
N ASP A 1057 -38.67 53.34 5.84
CA ASP A 1057 -37.89 52.41 5.03
C ASP A 1057 -36.70 51.82 5.81
N VAL A 1058 -36.32 50.57 5.50
CA VAL A 1058 -35.23 49.84 6.17
C VAL A 1058 -34.30 49.21 5.14
N TYR A 1059 -33.00 49.39 5.30
CA TYR A 1059 -31.96 48.71 4.52
C TYR A 1059 -31.18 47.76 5.41
N THR A 1060 -31.24 46.46 5.12
CA THR A 1060 -30.65 45.39 5.95
C THR A 1060 -29.36 44.90 5.31
N ILE A 1061 -28.30 44.85 6.11
CA ILE A 1061 -27.01 44.27 5.78
C ILE A 1061 -26.94 42.91 6.47
N ASN A 1062 -27.05 41.84 5.69
CA ASN A 1062 -27.03 40.48 6.22
C ASN A 1062 -25.59 39.95 6.36
N LEU A 1063 -25.41 38.95 7.23
CA LEU A 1063 -24.22 38.13 7.32
C LEU A 1063 -24.65 36.69 6.98
N ASP A 1064 -24.10 36.12 5.90
CA ASP A 1064 -24.45 34.77 5.42
C ASP A 1064 -23.64 33.69 6.15
N VAL A 1065 -22.36 33.98 6.44
CA VAL A 1065 -21.43 33.09 7.17
C VAL A 1065 -20.85 33.84 8.35
N TYR A 1066 -21.08 33.34 9.57
CA TYR A 1066 -20.57 33.90 10.82
C TYR A 1066 -19.25 33.19 11.17
N PRO A 1067 -18.15 33.92 11.45
CA PRO A 1067 -16.87 33.32 11.80
C PRO A 1067 -16.96 32.51 13.10
N TYR A 1068 -16.03 31.57 13.27
CA TYR A 1068 -15.69 31.06 14.59
C TYR A 1068 -15.12 32.17 15.46
N THR A 1069 -15.49 32.20 16.73
CA THR A 1069 -15.01 33.14 17.73
C THR A 1069 -14.61 32.41 19.01
N GLU A 1070 -13.95 33.07 19.96
CA GLU A 1070 -13.64 32.47 21.26
C GLU A 1070 -14.89 32.09 22.09
N ALA A 1071 -16.08 32.54 21.67
CA ALA A 1071 -17.36 32.16 22.29
C ALA A 1071 -17.92 30.83 21.77
N ASP A 1072 -17.39 30.32 20.64
CA ASP A 1072 -17.83 29.08 20.02
C ASP A 1072 -17.33 27.86 20.78
N LEU A 1073 -18.28 27.01 21.16
CA LEU A 1073 -18.06 25.81 21.96
C LEU A 1073 -18.87 24.66 21.38
N TYR A 1074 -18.21 23.57 21.01
CA TYR A 1074 -18.87 22.36 20.52
C TYR A 1074 -18.66 21.20 21.48
N ARG A 1075 -19.69 20.39 21.65
CA ARG A 1075 -19.61 19.16 22.47
C ARG A 1075 -20.24 17.97 21.78
N PHE A 1076 -19.63 16.83 22.00
CA PHE A 1076 -20.16 15.54 21.57
C PHE A 1076 -19.80 14.45 22.59
N SER A 1077 -20.61 13.40 22.62
CA SER A 1077 -20.35 12.23 23.45
C SER A 1077 -20.15 11.03 22.53
N ILE A 1078 -19.08 10.28 22.77
CA ILE A 1078 -18.84 9.02 22.07
C ILE A 1078 -19.03 7.89 23.07
N ASN A 1079 -19.95 6.98 22.77
CA ASN A 1079 -20.12 5.75 23.52
C ASN A 1079 -19.53 4.59 22.71
N GLY A 1080 -18.54 3.89 23.25
CA GLY A 1080 -17.93 2.69 22.68
C GLY A 1080 -18.87 1.46 22.64
N ASN A 1081 -19.99 1.49 23.37
CA ASN A 1081 -21.11 0.60 23.09
C ASN A 1081 -21.97 1.23 21.98
N THR A 1082 -21.65 0.91 20.73
CA THR A 1082 -22.33 1.44 19.53
C THR A 1082 -23.79 1.02 19.42
N ILE A 1083 -24.23 0.02 20.20
CA ILE A 1083 -25.63 -0.42 20.27
C ILE A 1083 -26.13 -0.48 21.72
N THR A 1084 -27.34 0.01 21.93
CA THR A 1084 -28.04 -0.07 23.21
C THR A 1084 -28.76 -1.42 23.36
N SER A 1085 -29.19 -1.76 24.58
CA SER A 1085 -30.01 -2.95 24.81
C SER A 1085 -31.36 -2.93 24.07
N ASP A 1086 -31.83 -1.75 23.68
CA ASP A 1086 -33.02 -1.59 22.85
C ASP A 1086 -32.71 -1.86 21.37
N ASP A 1087 -31.53 -1.46 20.89
CA ASP A 1087 -31.06 -1.77 19.53
C ASP A 1087 -30.82 -3.28 19.35
N GLU A 1088 -30.20 -3.94 20.34
CA GLU A 1088 -30.06 -5.41 20.33
C GLU A 1088 -31.41 -6.12 20.22
N ARG A 1089 -32.44 -5.57 20.89
CA ARG A 1089 -33.80 -6.10 20.83
C ARG A 1089 -34.44 -5.85 19.47
N GLU A 1090 -34.21 -4.70 18.85
CA GLU A 1090 -34.69 -4.42 17.50
C GLU A 1090 -34.03 -5.36 16.47
N LEU A 1091 -32.71 -5.58 16.57
CA LEU A 1091 -31.99 -6.55 15.75
C LEU A 1091 -32.54 -7.97 15.91
N TRP A 1092 -32.88 -8.38 17.13
CA TRP A 1092 -33.56 -9.65 17.40
C TRP A 1092 -34.92 -9.75 16.69
N GLU A 1093 -35.72 -8.68 16.71
CA GLU A 1093 -36.99 -8.61 15.98
C GLU A 1093 -36.79 -8.62 14.45
N ASN A 1094 -35.57 -8.36 13.96
CA ASN A 1094 -35.19 -8.46 12.56
C ASN A 1094 -34.54 -9.81 12.16
N VAL A 1095 -34.33 -10.74 13.11
CA VAL A 1095 -33.87 -12.12 12.79
C VAL A 1095 -34.73 -12.73 11.69
N ASN A 1096 -34.11 -13.16 10.60
CA ASN A 1096 -34.80 -13.70 9.44
C ASN A 1096 -33.96 -14.77 8.73
N VAL A 1097 -34.49 -15.30 7.63
CA VAL A 1097 -33.86 -16.35 6.81
C VAL A 1097 -33.90 -15.94 5.34
N TYR A 1098 -32.77 -16.05 4.66
CA TYR A 1098 -32.56 -15.61 3.28
C TYR A 1098 -31.72 -16.63 2.49
N PRO A 1099 -31.96 -16.87 1.19
CA PRO A 1099 -33.13 -16.44 0.43
C PRO A 1099 -34.39 -17.18 0.91
N ASN A 1100 -35.53 -16.49 0.88
CA ASN A 1100 -36.82 -17.06 1.25
C ASN A 1100 -37.94 -16.55 0.32
N PRO A 1101 -38.48 -17.38 -0.59
CA PRO A 1101 -38.10 -18.78 -0.83
C PRO A 1101 -36.74 -18.92 -1.54
N LEU A 1102 -36.00 -19.99 -1.23
CA LEU A 1102 -34.84 -20.40 -2.01
C LEU A 1102 -35.31 -21.04 -3.32
N TYR A 1103 -34.98 -20.44 -4.46
CA TYR A 1103 -35.15 -21.04 -5.79
C TYR A 1103 -33.82 -21.62 -6.26
N GLY A 1104 -33.87 -22.83 -6.82
CA GLY A 1104 -32.73 -23.70 -7.09
C GLY A 1104 -31.51 -23.13 -7.82
N PHE A 1105 -31.64 -21.96 -8.46
CA PHE A 1105 -30.53 -21.13 -8.92
C PHE A 1105 -30.73 -19.74 -8.32
N ASN A 1106 -29.85 -19.34 -7.40
CA ASN A 1106 -29.78 -17.99 -6.88
C ASN A 1106 -28.36 -17.47 -7.08
N THR A 1107 -28.21 -16.46 -7.93
CA THR A 1107 -26.94 -15.81 -8.22
C THR A 1107 -26.31 -15.18 -6.98
N LEU A 1108 -27.11 -14.89 -5.94
CA LEU A 1108 -26.67 -14.33 -4.65
C LEU A 1108 -26.20 -15.38 -3.64
N THR A 1109 -26.30 -16.68 -3.94
CA THR A 1109 -25.79 -17.78 -3.09
C THR A 1109 -24.79 -18.68 -3.80
N SER A 1110 -24.59 -18.47 -5.11
CA SER A 1110 -23.67 -19.24 -5.95
C SER A 1110 -22.45 -18.39 -6.26
N HIS A 1111 -21.58 -18.23 -5.25
CA HIS A 1111 -20.33 -17.50 -5.40
C HIS A 1111 -19.14 -18.45 -5.24
N VAL A 1112 -18.73 -18.97 -6.40
CA VAL A 1112 -17.35 -19.19 -6.88
C VAL A 1112 -16.43 -20.33 -6.40
N THR A 1113 -16.86 -21.30 -5.58
CA THR A 1113 -16.06 -22.57 -5.44
C THR A 1113 -16.89 -23.84 -5.36
N SER A 1114 -18.17 -23.75 -5.00
CA SER A 1114 -19.06 -24.89 -5.03
C SER A 1114 -19.53 -25.19 -6.44
N THR A 1115 -19.63 -26.48 -6.81
CA THR A 1115 -20.34 -26.89 -8.02
C THR A 1115 -21.70 -26.16 -8.11
N PRO A 1116 -22.22 -25.79 -9.30
CA PRO A 1116 -23.48 -25.04 -9.49
C PRO A 1116 -24.76 -25.62 -8.83
N ASP A 1117 -24.62 -26.73 -8.10
CA ASP A 1117 -25.63 -27.63 -7.56
C ASP A 1117 -25.71 -27.60 -6.01
N GLU A 1118 -25.02 -26.69 -5.31
CA GLU A 1118 -24.99 -26.61 -3.85
C GLU A 1118 -25.64 -25.33 -3.29
N PRO A 1119 -26.97 -25.30 -3.18
CA PRO A 1119 -27.65 -24.15 -2.58
C PRO A 1119 -27.36 -24.04 -1.08
N ILE A 1120 -27.38 -22.81 -0.56
CA ILE A 1120 -27.32 -22.49 0.87
C ILE A 1120 -28.48 -21.58 1.28
N ILE A 1121 -28.84 -21.61 2.56
CA ILE A 1121 -29.72 -20.64 3.21
C ILE A 1121 -28.97 -20.01 4.39
N THR A 1122 -29.14 -18.71 4.60
CA THR A 1122 -28.51 -17.94 5.67
C THR A 1122 -29.56 -17.45 6.65
N PHE A 1123 -29.37 -17.71 7.93
CA PHE A 1123 -30.07 -17.03 9.02
C PHE A 1123 -29.31 -15.74 9.35
N THR A 1124 -30.01 -14.61 9.47
CA THR A 1124 -29.42 -13.27 9.58
C THR A 1124 -29.84 -12.55 10.86
N ASN A 1125 -29.09 -11.50 11.23
CA ASN A 1125 -29.30 -10.65 12.42
C ASN A 1125 -29.26 -11.44 13.74
N LEU A 1126 -28.45 -12.49 13.81
CA LEU A 1126 -28.39 -13.38 14.97
C LEU A 1126 -27.49 -12.79 16.09
N PRO A 1127 -27.94 -12.77 17.35
CA PRO A 1127 -27.10 -12.36 18.49
C PRO A 1127 -25.99 -13.38 18.74
N GLU A 1128 -24.98 -13.00 19.54
CA GLU A 1128 -23.79 -13.83 19.83
C GLU A 1128 -24.16 -15.27 20.23
N GLU A 1129 -24.98 -15.42 21.28
CA GLU A 1129 -25.52 -16.71 21.70
C GLU A 1129 -26.83 -17.05 20.98
N VAL A 1130 -26.86 -18.15 20.21
CA VAL A 1130 -28.08 -18.55 19.50
C VAL A 1130 -28.18 -20.06 19.29
N THR A 1131 -29.41 -20.57 19.20
CA THR A 1131 -29.71 -21.94 18.75
C THR A 1131 -30.81 -21.91 17.70
N VAL A 1132 -30.54 -22.44 16.51
CA VAL A 1132 -31.52 -22.57 15.41
C VAL A 1132 -31.89 -24.04 15.23
N LYS A 1133 -33.14 -24.39 15.51
CA LYS A 1133 -33.68 -25.75 15.28
C LYS A 1133 -34.57 -25.73 14.05
N ILE A 1134 -34.21 -26.52 13.04
CA ILE A 1134 -34.89 -26.55 11.75
C ILE A 1134 -35.76 -27.80 11.65
N TYR A 1135 -37.03 -27.61 11.29
CA TYR A 1135 -38.04 -28.65 11.22
C TYR A 1135 -38.69 -28.71 9.83
N ALA A 1136 -39.02 -29.92 9.39
CA ALA A 1136 -40.00 -30.11 8.33
C ALA A 1136 -41.39 -29.63 8.80
N LEU A 1137 -42.29 -29.29 7.87
CA LEU A 1137 -43.67 -28.91 8.20
C LEU A 1137 -44.45 -30.01 8.96
N SER A 1138 -43.99 -31.26 8.91
CA SER A 1138 -44.51 -32.39 9.71
C SER A 1138 -44.14 -32.33 11.20
N GLY A 1139 -43.27 -31.39 11.60
CA GLY A 1139 -42.72 -31.28 12.95
C GLY A 1139 -41.49 -32.16 13.21
N THR A 1140 -40.94 -32.80 12.17
CA THR A 1140 -39.69 -33.59 12.29
C THR A 1140 -38.49 -32.65 12.37
N LEU A 1141 -37.68 -32.75 13.42
CA LEU A 1141 -36.40 -32.03 13.53
C LEU A 1141 -35.42 -32.57 12.49
N LEU A 1142 -34.77 -31.67 11.75
CA LEU A 1142 -33.85 -32.00 10.67
C LEU A 1142 -32.42 -31.62 11.00
N ARG A 1143 -32.21 -30.40 11.51
CA ARG A 1143 -30.90 -29.85 11.82
C ARG A 1143 -30.99 -29.00 13.08
N THR A 1144 -29.95 -29.05 13.91
CA THR A 1144 -29.70 -28.04 14.94
C THR A 1144 -28.42 -27.29 14.57
N LEU A 1145 -28.49 -25.96 14.60
CA LEU A 1145 -27.34 -25.07 14.45
C LEU A 1145 -27.21 -24.24 15.73
N THR A 1146 -26.00 -23.92 16.12
CA THR A 1146 -25.64 -23.23 17.36
C THR A 1146 -24.64 -22.12 17.07
N THR A 1147 -24.22 -21.38 18.11
CA THR A 1147 -23.13 -20.40 17.99
C THR A 1147 -21.84 -21.01 17.44
N GLU A 1148 -21.58 -22.31 17.64
CA GLU A 1148 -20.41 -23.00 17.08
C GLU A 1148 -20.48 -23.18 15.55
N ASP A 1149 -21.68 -23.05 14.95
CA ASP A 1149 -21.88 -23.13 13.49
C ASP A 1149 -21.74 -21.75 12.80
N LYS A 1150 -21.37 -20.69 13.55
CA LYS A 1150 -21.05 -19.38 13.00
C LYS A 1150 -19.58 -19.29 12.55
N SER A 1151 -19.26 -18.35 11.67
CA SER A 1151 -17.85 -18.01 11.33
C SER A 1151 -17.07 -17.51 12.55
N SER A 1152 -17.75 -16.75 13.41
CA SER A 1152 -17.26 -16.29 14.72
C SER A 1152 -18.44 -16.20 15.69
N PRO A 1153 -18.23 -16.25 17.01
CA PRO A 1153 -19.32 -16.08 17.98
C PRO A 1153 -20.17 -14.82 17.73
N THR A 1154 -19.51 -13.72 17.36
CA THR A 1154 -20.11 -12.40 17.09
C THR A 1154 -20.78 -12.29 15.73
N SER A 1155 -20.54 -13.22 14.79
CA SER A 1155 -21.14 -13.17 13.46
C SER A 1155 -22.67 -13.18 13.52
N PRO A 1156 -23.36 -12.27 12.80
CA PRO A 1156 -24.82 -12.24 12.74
C PRO A 1156 -25.40 -13.26 11.76
N PHE A 1157 -24.55 -14.10 11.16
CA PHE A 1157 -24.92 -15.03 10.10
C PHE A 1157 -24.67 -16.50 10.50
N ILE A 1158 -25.62 -17.38 10.18
CA ILE A 1158 -25.40 -18.83 10.16
C ILE A 1158 -25.85 -19.35 8.80
N ARG A 1159 -24.94 -20.01 8.07
CA ARG A 1159 -25.24 -20.65 6.78
C ARG A 1159 -25.63 -22.12 7.00
N TRP A 1160 -26.67 -22.57 6.31
CA TRP A 1160 -27.14 -23.94 6.28
C TRP A 1160 -27.04 -24.50 4.86
N ASP A 1161 -26.30 -25.60 4.73
CA ASP A 1161 -26.04 -26.36 3.51
C ASP A 1161 -27.21 -27.26 3.04
N LEU A 1162 -28.38 -27.09 3.67
CA LEU A 1162 -29.57 -27.89 3.46
C LEU A 1162 -29.41 -29.38 3.80
N GLN A 1163 -28.43 -29.76 4.63
CA GLN A 1163 -28.29 -31.12 5.12
C GLN A 1163 -28.92 -31.28 6.51
N ASN A 1164 -29.46 -32.46 6.79
CA ASN A 1164 -29.88 -32.83 8.14
C ASN A 1164 -28.67 -33.27 8.99
N ASP A 1165 -28.89 -33.57 10.28
CA ASP A 1165 -27.84 -34.05 11.20
C ASP A 1165 -27.17 -35.37 10.78
N SER A 1166 -27.71 -36.07 9.77
CA SER A 1166 -27.15 -37.30 9.19
C SER A 1166 -26.37 -37.05 7.88
N GLY A 1167 -26.14 -35.79 7.50
CA GLY A 1167 -25.46 -35.43 6.25
C GLY A 1167 -26.28 -35.68 4.98
N LEU A 1168 -27.61 -35.82 5.11
CA LEU A 1168 -28.50 -36.03 3.98
C LEU A 1168 -29.22 -34.73 3.61
N ARG A 1169 -29.21 -34.38 2.32
CA ARG A 1169 -29.89 -33.20 1.79
C ARG A 1169 -31.42 -33.29 1.98
N VAL A 1170 -32.03 -32.18 2.38
CA VAL A 1170 -33.49 -32.07 2.58
C VAL A 1170 -34.23 -31.91 1.24
N ALA A 1171 -35.52 -32.20 1.19
CA ALA A 1171 -36.33 -32.15 -0.03
C ALA A 1171 -36.84 -30.71 -0.36
N SER A 1172 -37.35 -30.48 -1.56
CA SER A 1172 -38.12 -29.25 -1.82
C SER A 1172 -39.39 -29.24 -0.95
N GLY A 1173 -39.67 -28.14 -0.26
CA GLY A 1173 -40.80 -28.05 0.66
C GLY A 1173 -40.79 -26.83 1.57
N MET A 1174 -41.77 -26.78 2.47
CA MET A 1174 -41.88 -25.76 3.53
C MET A 1174 -41.20 -26.24 4.81
N TYR A 1175 -40.49 -25.32 5.46
CA TYR A 1175 -39.71 -25.54 6.67
C TYR A 1175 -40.05 -24.51 7.74
N LEU A 1176 -39.82 -24.89 8.99
CA LEU A 1176 -39.92 -24.02 10.17
C LEU A 1176 -38.55 -23.98 10.83
N ALA A 1177 -38.08 -22.80 11.25
CA ALA A 1177 -36.94 -22.70 12.16
C ALA A 1177 -37.40 -22.06 13.47
N ILE A 1178 -37.01 -22.66 14.59
CA ILE A 1178 -37.13 -22.05 15.92
C ILE A 1178 -35.75 -21.52 16.27
N VAL A 1179 -35.61 -20.20 16.28
CA VAL A 1179 -34.40 -19.49 16.68
C VAL A 1179 -34.56 -19.09 18.14
N SER A 1180 -33.65 -19.52 19.00
CA SER A 1180 -33.71 -19.30 20.45
C SER A 1180 -32.48 -18.52 20.92
N ASN A 1181 -32.69 -17.51 21.77
CA ASN A 1181 -31.65 -16.78 22.48
C ASN A 1181 -31.99 -16.69 23.98
N PRO A 1182 -31.01 -16.81 24.90
CA PRO A 1182 -31.27 -16.79 26.35
C PRO A 1182 -31.85 -15.47 26.88
N ASN A 1183 -31.52 -14.34 26.26
CA ASN A 1183 -31.89 -13.00 26.69
C ASN A 1183 -33.20 -12.52 26.03
N PHE A 1184 -33.46 -12.91 24.78
CA PHE A 1184 -34.58 -12.41 23.96
C PHE A 1184 -35.70 -13.42 23.70
N GLY A 1185 -35.49 -14.71 24.00
CA GLY A 1185 -36.50 -15.76 23.89
C GLY A 1185 -36.50 -16.49 22.54
N ASP A 1186 -37.66 -17.03 22.15
CA ASP A 1186 -37.82 -17.85 20.94
C ASP A 1186 -38.52 -17.07 19.82
N LYS A 1187 -38.02 -17.23 18.58
CA LYS A 1187 -38.60 -16.72 17.35
C LYS A 1187 -38.83 -17.84 16.35
N VAL A 1188 -39.99 -17.83 15.69
CA VAL A 1188 -40.36 -18.86 14.71
C VAL A 1188 -40.34 -18.28 13.30
N LEU A 1189 -39.44 -18.80 12.47
CA LEU A 1189 -39.33 -18.45 11.05
C LEU A 1189 -39.99 -19.52 10.18
N LYS A 1190 -40.55 -19.09 9.04
CA LYS A 1190 -41.11 -19.98 8.02
C LYS A 1190 -40.46 -19.70 6.69
N PHE A 1191 -39.99 -20.73 6.01
CA PHE A 1191 -39.32 -20.57 4.72
C PHE A 1191 -39.55 -21.76 3.80
N ALA A 1192 -39.32 -21.55 2.51
CA ALA A 1192 -39.49 -22.58 1.49
C ALA A 1192 -38.19 -22.83 0.73
N ILE A 1193 -37.97 -24.10 0.39
CA ILE A 1193 -36.84 -24.56 -0.43
C ILE A 1193 -37.41 -25.19 -1.70
N ILE A 1194 -36.94 -24.73 -2.86
CA ILE A 1194 -37.32 -25.26 -4.17
C ILE A 1194 -36.04 -25.62 -4.93
N MET A 1195 -35.61 -26.88 -4.79
CA MET A 1195 -34.41 -27.39 -5.49
C MET A 1195 -34.64 -27.57 -7.00
N PRO A 1196 -33.60 -27.41 -7.83
CA PRO A 1196 -33.71 -27.60 -9.28
C PRO A 1196 -33.88 -29.09 -9.62
N GLN A 1197 -34.48 -29.36 -10.77
CA GLN A 1197 -34.63 -30.73 -11.27
C GLN A 1197 -33.28 -31.23 -11.80
N LYS A 1198 -32.56 -32.08 -11.02
CA LYS A 1198 -31.36 -32.76 -11.52
C LYS A 1198 -31.73 -33.73 -12.65
N GLN A 1199 -31.34 -33.41 -13.88
CA GLN A 1199 -31.41 -34.34 -15.00
C GLN A 1199 -30.07 -35.07 -15.13
N ILE A 1200 -30.09 -36.40 -15.15
CA ILE A 1200 -28.92 -37.18 -15.52
C ILE A 1200 -28.59 -36.84 -16.98
N GLN A 1201 -27.34 -36.43 -17.27
CA GLN A 1201 -26.86 -36.30 -18.65
C GLN A 1201 -27.19 -37.59 -19.40
N ARG A 1202 -28.03 -37.49 -20.43
CA ARG A 1202 -28.15 -38.58 -21.39
C ARG A 1202 -26.84 -38.58 -22.19
N PHE A 1203 -25.98 -39.54 -21.88
CA PHE A 1203 -24.80 -39.90 -22.68
C PHE A 1203 -25.13 -40.03 -24.17
#